data_AF-A0A843IKG5-F1
#
_entry.id   AF-A0A843IKG5-F1
#
_cell.length_a   1.000
_cell.length_b   1.000
_cell.length_c   1.000
_cell.angle_alpha   90.00
_cell.angle_beta   90.00
_cell.angle_gamma   90.00
#
_symmetry.space_group_name_H-M   'P 1'
#
loop_
_entity.id
_entity.type
_entity.pdbx_description
1 polymer ?
#
loop_
_entity_poly.entity_id
_entity_poly.type
_entity_poly.pdbx_seq_one_letter_code
_entity_poly.pdbx_strand_id
1 'polypeptide(L)'
;MTKKGIILATILLFVVIMSASSVFAEEITDDSQLQENDDVAKIEEINDDKLSSEQTIAAGSTSSQIQETINSMSDGDTLNFEPGEYSDICIYINKNITVNGNGATLIGYETPSKENTPEIIWKPTDESGYAIGNLATLYIVKTTGVTINGLKIVGGANSGETYSNALVYAMNSNQLTFENNILDGSSWGLYFQYCNDGIVKQNTIKNQAVTGFLNFGSARTLIEQNKIIDAKNHGIDVRHGTGPNVQVINNTVIGSKEGIYLMHSKGHTAANNTLINCTISSITCYGSSNININGNKMQKSRIGILLGGGYTNITVGENTFALDNLPYPPTFVYYVAEAKSDYQSAEKIMGTYSDMSTYSPNYVAYTGIDAPKDISIDYDTILAKTGTEWTIPEGTSSEDIQKMIDGMNDGDSLSFAKDAVYNDISIYTDKNIKIFGNNATLIGYNNIDLNNAPEKVRKSTAEGGYAVAYRAVLYILNSTGVVVSDLNIKAQYPGYDTTKATTTTDEYKTAGIYATKNNNMVITGCDITGASWGIFGEYSSNSIISKNNIHDIFTTGIMNFGSPNAIIIENTVTNAMNHGIDTRHGTGPNVTIAFNTISGAKEGIYLMHSKGHTVYNNTVKDCKISGITAYGSGNEVIFNNTISGSRIGILLGGGYYNVTVGTNAYKLDSLPFPPTFVTYIARADSKYQSADNVVRTYSDKETAKITTTETGIISAKYTENGFNVTLTDMDGKAIAKQTITATIDGKNFTAVSDDKGIATFNTGLKPGDYSATFSFAGNDNYNAATTNANLNIADDRIGTSLTASDKNVYIQAIAKGSKYQITLKDASGKAIAGKEIVVKLNGVTYKATTNANGIATVTLKVAKTGSLKATISFAGDDTYKAASKTATVKITKEASKLTAKKKTFKAKTKTKKYAVTLKSKSGKAIAKAKVKITVKGKSFTAKTNAKGKATFKITKLTKKDKYAAKVKFAGNNYFNKVTQKVKITVKK
;
A
#
# COMPACT_ATOMS: atom_id res chain seq x y z
N MET A 1 12.18 46.41 45.93
CA MET A 1 12.32 46.08 44.49
C MET A 1 13.42 45.05 44.36
N THR A 2 13.07 43.81 44.00
CA THR A 2 13.84 42.61 44.35
C THR A 2 14.34 41.83 43.14
N LYS A 3 15.66 41.62 43.08
CA LYS A 3 16.43 40.41 42.70
C LYS A 3 15.86 39.40 41.67
N LYS A 4 15.10 39.83 40.66
CA LYS A 4 14.70 39.00 39.50
C LYS A 4 14.98 39.63 38.12
N GLY A 5 15.72 40.74 38.06
CA GLY A 5 15.99 41.48 36.81
C GLY A 5 17.44 41.51 36.33
N ILE A 6 18.40 40.86 37.00
CA ILE A 6 19.85 41.00 36.72
C ILE A 6 20.54 39.66 36.33
N ILE A 7 19.81 38.54 36.27
CA ILE A 7 20.38 37.25 35.80
C ILE A 7 20.05 36.97 34.32
N LEU A 8 19.21 37.79 33.68
CA LEU A 8 18.84 37.60 32.26
C LEU A 8 19.67 38.44 31.28
N ALA A 9 20.59 39.28 31.77
CA ALA A 9 21.37 40.22 30.94
C ALA A 9 22.88 39.87 30.82
N THR A 10 23.34 38.79 31.47
CA THR A 10 24.75 38.34 31.39
C THR A 10 24.92 37.06 30.56
N ILE A 11 23.87 36.56 29.92
CA ILE A 11 23.93 35.39 29.01
C ILE A 11 23.72 35.79 27.53
N LEU A 12 23.46 37.08 27.25
CA LEU A 12 23.19 37.56 25.88
C LEU A 12 24.37 38.27 25.19
N LEU A 13 25.59 38.22 25.74
CA LEU A 13 26.75 38.87 25.12
C LEU A 13 28.07 38.12 25.37
N PHE A 14 28.12 36.85 24.96
CA PHE A 14 29.32 36.08 24.59
C PHE A 14 28.86 35.04 23.56
N VAL A 15 28.72 35.44 22.29
CA VAL A 15 29.68 35.13 21.20
C VAL A 15 29.82 33.60 21.03
N VAL A 16 29.02 32.93 20.21
CA VAL A 16 29.02 32.95 18.72
C VAL A 16 30.40 32.61 18.14
N ILE A 17 30.81 31.34 18.23
CA ILE A 17 31.57 30.60 17.19
C ILE A 17 31.25 29.11 17.36
N MET A 18 30.39 28.56 16.51
CA MET A 18 30.64 27.34 15.74
C MET A 18 29.35 26.97 15.00
N SER A 19 29.45 27.18 13.70
CA SER A 19 28.41 27.20 12.68
C SER A 19 27.75 25.83 12.49
N ALA A 20 26.43 25.83 12.63
CA ALA A 20 25.57 25.12 11.70
C ALA A 20 25.87 25.63 10.29
N SER A 21 26.22 24.74 9.37
CA SER A 21 26.02 24.97 7.94
C SER A 21 24.78 24.19 7.51
N SER A 22 23.62 24.75 7.84
CA SER A 22 22.43 24.55 7.00
C SER A 22 22.70 25.27 5.68
N VAL A 23 23.21 24.55 4.69
CA VAL A 23 23.18 25.00 3.30
C VAL A 23 21.84 24.60 2.75
N PHE A 24 20.98 25.57 2.50
CA PHE A 24 19.79 25.38 1.66
C PHE A 24 20.27 24.87 0.30
N ALA A 25 19.78 23.71 -0.13
CA ALA A 25 19.89 23.28 -1.50
C ALA A 25 19.03 24.22 -2.34
N GLU A 26 19.66 25.16 -3.03
CA GLU A 26 19.05 25.85 -4.16
C GLU A 26 18.88 24.82 -5.29
N GLU A 27 17.65 24.72 -5.82
CA GLU A 27 17.35 23.95 -7.03
C GLU A 27 18.23 24.45 -8.18
N ILE A 28 19.21 23.63 -8.59
CA ILE A 28 19.82 23.79 -9.90
C ILE A 28 18.92 23.04 -10.88
N THR A 29 18.09 23.81 -11.58
CA THR A 29 17.39 23.35 -12.78
C THR A 29 18.39 22.90 -13.82
N ASP A 30 18.06 21.78 -14.45
CA ASP A 30 18.73 21.16 -15.58
C ASP A 30 19.02 22.16 -16.71
N ASP A 31 20.05 21.85 -17.50
CA ASP A 31 20.48 22.50 -18.75
C ASP A 31 21.53 23.63 -18.65
N SER A 32 22.82 23.27 -18.54
CA SER A 32 23.87 24.04 -19.20
C SER A 32 25.14 23.23 -19.44
N GLN A 33 25.72 23.50 -20.60
CA GLN A 33 26.74 22.76 -21.33
C GLN A 33 28.06 22.52 -20.59
N LEU A 34 28.75 21.47 -21.03
CA LEU A 34 30.20 21.27 -20.87
C LEU A 34 30.94 22.62 -21.00
N GLN A 35 31.58 23.06 -19.93
CA GLN A 35 32.61 24.10 -20.00
C GLN A 35 33.93 23.51 -19.51
N GLU A 36 34.85 23.44 -20.46
CA GLU A 36 36.28 23.31 -20.26
C GLU A 36 36.81 24.49 -19.42
N ASN A 37 37.81 24.15 -18.60
CA ASN A 37 38.95 24.96 -18.17
C ASN A 37 38.94 25.71 -16.83
N ASP A 38 40.13 25.59 -16.22
CA ASP A 38 40.85 26.47 -15.32
C ASP A 38 40.63 26.34 -13.80
N ASP A 39 41.28 25.34 -13.20
CA ASP A 39 42.52 25.56 -12.44
C ASP A 39 43.14 24.21 -12.01
N VAL A 40 43.77 23.54 -12.97
CA VAL A 40 44.71 22.45 -12.67
C VAL A 40 46.09 23.10 -12.54
N ALA A 41 46.66 23.08 -11.34
CA ALA A 41 48.06 23.41 -11.17
C ALA A 41 48.88 22.51 -12.12
N LYS A 42 49.59 23.15 -13.06
CA LYS A 42 50.50 22.50 -14.02
C LYS A 42 51.33 21.43 -13.30
N ILE A 43 51.10 20.17 -13.63
CA ILE A 43 52.09 19.11 -13.47
C ILE A 43 52.92 19.17 -14.75
N GLU A 44 54.18 19.54 -14.63
CA GLU A 44 55.13 19.49 -15.73
C GLU A 44 55.21 18.06 -16.25
N GLU A 45 55.04 17.87 -17.57
CA GLU A 45 55.43 16.64 -18.25
C GLU A 45 56.94 16.43 -18.04
N ILE A 46 57.30 15.55 -17.11
CA ILE A 46 58.65 15.02 -17.05
C ILE A 46 58.70 13.81 -17.97
N ASN A 47 59.17 14.05 -19.20
CA ASN A 47 59.90 13.06 -19.96
C ASN A 47 61.18 12.74 -19.18
N ASP A 48 61.25 11.60 -18.53
CA ASP A 48 62.53 10.98 -18.19
C ASP A 48 62.40 9.47 -18.38
N ASP A 49 63.16 8.93 -19.32
CA ASP A 49 63.40 7.50 -19.55
C ASP A 49 64.20 6.89 -18.37
N LYS A 50 63.79 7.21 -17.14
CA LYS A 50 64.38 6.70 -15.92
C LYS A 50 63.78 5.32 -15.68
N LEU A 51 64.58 4.29 -15.96
CA LEU A 51 64.24 2.90 -15.62
C LEU A 51 63.77 2.85 -14.16
N SER A 52 62.53 2.39 -13.94
CA SER A 52 61.97 2.17 -12.60
C SER A 52 62.95 1.30 -11.81
N SER A 53 63.41 1.81 -10.67
CA SER A 53 64.31 1.07 -9.79
C SER A 53 63.53 0.26 -8.76
N GLU A 54 64.12 -0.85 -8.33
CA GLU A 54 63.57 -1.70 -7.27
C GLU A 54 64.38 -1.53 -5.98
N GLN A 55 63.69 -1.31 -4.86
CA GLN A 55 64.28 -1.29 -3.53
C GLN A 55 63.68 -2.41 -2.69
N THR A 56 64.49 -3.07 -1.86
CA THR A 56 64.02 -4.16 -0.98
C THR A 56 64.19 -3.78 0.49
N ILE A 57 63.14 -3.96 1.28
CA ILE A 57 63.13 -3.77 2.73
C ILE A 57 63.37 -5.11 3.42
N ALA A 58 64.47 -5.23 4.15
CA ALA A 58 64.78 -6.41 4.94
C ALA A 58 63.81 -6.62 6.11
N ALA A 59 63.47 -7.87 6.43
CA ALA A 59 62.58 -8.20 7.55
C ALA A 59 63.06 -7.60 8.89
N GLY A 60 62.13 -7.06 9.69
CA GLY A 60 62.45 -6.41 10.97
C GLY A 60 62.96 -4.96 10.87
N SER A 61 62.98 -4.37 9.67
CA SER A 61 63.30 -2.95 9.49
C SER A 61 62.33 -2.07 10.28
N THR A 62 62.86 -1.02 10.91
CA THR A 62 62.06 -0.05 11.69
C THR A 62 61.32 0.93 10.79
N SER A 63 60.28 1.60 11.33
CA SER A 63 59.56 2.68 10.64
C SER A 63 60.49 3.71 10.00
N SER A 64 61.54 4.14 10.70
CA SER A 64 62.49 5.14 10.19
C SER A 64 63.30 4.63 9.01
N GLN A 65 63.76 3.37 9.05
CA GLN A 65 64.52 2.77 7.95
C GLN A 65 63.66 2.61 6.70
N ILE A 66 62.42 2.15 6.86
CA ILE A 66 61.46 2.02 5.76
C ILE A 66 61.16 3.40 5.16
N GLN A 67 60.94 4.41 6.01
CA GLN A 67 60.66 5.77 5.55
C GLN A 67 61.85 6.39 4.83
N GLU A 68 63.09 6.12 5.26
CA GLU A 68 64.30 6.58 4.58
C GLU A 68 64.41 5.98 3.16
N THR A 69 64.07 4.70 2.99
CA THR A 69 63.99 4.08 1.67
C THR A 69 62.90 4.73 0.81
N ILE A 70 61.68 4.91 1.33
CA ILE A 70 60.61 5.60 0.58
C ILE A 70 61.04 7.02 0.20
N ASN A 71 61.77 7.72 1.08
CA ASN A 71 62.26 9.07 0.84
C ASN A 71 63.34 9.12 -0.26
N SER A 72 64.11 8.06 -0.50
CA SER A 72 65.13 8.00 -1.56
C SER A 72 64.58 7.58 -2.93
N MET A 73 63.40 6.96 -2.97
CA MET A 73 62.74 6.53 -4.22
C MET A 73 62.24 7.69 -5.08
N SER A 74 62.10 7.45 -6.38
CA SER A 74 61.47 8.31 -7.38
C SER A 74 60.05 7.79 -7.73
N ASP A 75 59.24 8.64 -8.37
CA ASP A 75 57.99 8.19 -8.98
C ASP A 75 58.28 7.11 -10.05
N GLY A 76 57.45 6.07 -10.11
CA GLY A 76 57.60 4.88 -10.95
C GLY A 76 58.37 3.73 -10.30
N ASP A 77 59.07 3.96 -9.18
CA ASP A 77 59.86 2.92 -8.52
C ASP A 77 59.00 1.84 -7.83
N THR A 78 59.62 0.69 -7.55
CA THR A 78 59.01 -0.44 -6.83
C THR A 78 59.69 -0.69 -5.50
N LEU A 79 58.90 -0.78 -4.42
CA LEU A 79 59.33 -1.16 -3.08
C LEU A 79 58.89 -2.59 -2.78
N ASN A 80 59.84 -3.49 -2.63
CA ASN A 80 59.62 -4.88 -2.26
C ASN A 80 59.87 -5.05 -0.75
N PHE A 81 58.94 -5.66 -0.03
CA PHE A 81 59.23 -6.16 1.32
C PHE A 81 59.74 -7.60 1.25
N GLU A 82 60.63 -7.99 2.15
CA GLU A 82 60.94 -9.40 2.40
C GLU A 82 59.81 -10.05 3.24
N PRO A 83 59.57 -11.37 3.10
CA PRO A 83 58.64 -12.07 3.98
C PRO A 83 59.09 -11.97 5.44
N GLY A 84 58.22 -11.49 6.32
CA GLY A 84 58.54 -11.32 7.74
C GLY A 84 57.61 -10.37 8.48
N GLU A 85 57.82 -10.23 9.78
CA GLU A 85 57.08 -9.28 10.62
C GLU A 85 57.87 -7.99 10.82
N TYR A 86 57.14 -6.88 10.83
CA TYR A 86 57.64 -5.53 11.01
C TYR A 86 56.80 -4.91 12.12
N SER A 87 57.39 -4.71 13.29
CA SER A 87 56.69 -4.19 14.47
C SER A 87 56.81 -2.68 14.57
N ASP A 88 55.86 -2.05 15.28
CA ASP A 88 55.88 -0.62 15.56
C ASP A 88 55.94 0.24 14.29
N ILE A 89 55.09 -0.12 13.31
CA ILE A 89 55.06 0.53 12.00
C ILE A 89 54.11 1.73 11.96
N CYS A 90 54.66 2.86 11.50
CA CYS A 90 53.93 4.07 11.13
C CYS A 90 54.72 4.80 10.02
N ILE A 91 54.28 4.65 8.77
CA ILE A 91 54.99 5.16 7.58
C ILE A 91 54.04 5.89 6.63
N TYR A 92 54.57 6.71 5.73
CA TYR A 92 53.79 7.41 4.72
C TYR A 92 54.40 7.30 3.32
N ILE A 93 53.51 7.26 2.32
CA ILE A 93 53.82 7.28 0.90
C ILE A 93 53.24 8.55 0.30
N ASN A 94 54.10 9.38 -0.29
CA ASN A 94 53.73 10.62 -0.97
C ASN A 94 54.29 10.70 -2.40
N LYS A 95 54.63 9.54 -2.97
CA LYS A 95 55.20 9.35 -4.31
C LYS A 95 54.45 8.28 -5.05
N ASN A 96 54.42 8.34 -6.37
CA ASN A 96 53.81 7.35 -7.23
C ASN A 96 54.70 6.09 -7.29
N ILE A 97 54.54 5.16 -6.35
CA ILE A 97 55.35 3.92 -6.31
C ILE A 97 54.47 2.68 -6.26
N THR A 98 55.05 1.55 -6.67
CA THR A 98 54.45 0.21 -6.45
C THR A 98 55.04 -0.41 -5.18
N VAL A 99 54.21 -0.92 -4.29
CA VAL A 99 54.62 -1.61 -3.07
C VAL A 99 54.18 -3.06 -3.12
N ASN A 100 55.14 -3.98 -3.09
CA ASN A 100 54.92 -5.41 -3.05
C ASN A 100 55.22 -5.94 -1.65
N GLY A 101 54.21 -6.49 -0.98
CA GLY A 101 54.35 -7.02 0.36
C GLY A 101 55.08 -8.37 0.43
N ASN A 102 55.00 -9.21 -0.60
CA ASN A 102 55.67 -10.52 -0.67
C ASN A 102 55.55 -11.37 0.63
N GLY A 103 54.43 -11.30 1.35
CA GLY A 103 54.23 -12.02 2.62
C GLY A 103 54.65 -11.25 3.88
N ALA A 104 55.01 -9.97 3.77
CA ALA A 104 55.29 -9.09 4.90
C ALA A 104 54.04 -8.78 5.72
N THR A 105 54.22 -8.71 7.04
CA THR A 105 53.23 -8.29 8.02
C THR A 105 53.69 -7.00 8.71
N LEU A 106 53.04 -5.88 8.40
CA LEU A 106 53.23 -4.59 9.06
C LEU A 106 52.31 -4.52 10.28
N ILE A 107 52.90 -4.47 11.48
CA ILE A 107 52.18 -4.38 12.76
C ILE A 107 52.33 -2.95 13.26
N GLY A 108 51.21 -2.24 13.35
CA GLY A 108 51.18 -0.87 13.90
C GLY A 108 51.46 -0.85 15.40
N TYR A 109 51.82 0.34 15.90
CA TYR A 109 52.01 0.57 17.34
C TYR A 109 50.81 0.12 18.17
N GLU A 110 51.05 -0.53 19.31
CA GLU A 110 49.99 -0.92 20.27
C GLU A 110 49.15 0.26 20.74
N THR A 111 49.81 1.42 20.93
CA THR A 111 49.19 2.69 21.30
C THR A 111 49.56 3.76 20.26
N PRO A 112 48.83 3.84 19.13
CA PRO A 112 49.04 4.89 18.14
C PRO A 112 48.86 6.27 18.79
N SER A 113 49.79 7.19 18.55
CA SER A 113 49.75 8.55 19.08
C SER A 113 50.38 9.54 18.09
N LYS A 114 50.24 10.84 18.38
CA LYS A 114 50.95 11.88 17.63
C LYS A 114 52.47 11.73 17.73
N GLU A 115 52.98 11.18 18.84
CA GLU A 115 54.43 11.07 19.10
C GLU A 115 55.10 9.98 18.25
N ASN A 116 54.38 8.91 17.92
CA ASN A 116 54.85 7.83 17.06
C ASN A 116 54.38 7.95 15.61
N THR A 117 53.80 9.10 15.24
CA THR A 117 53.40 9.43 13.87
C THR A 117 54.40 10.40 13.24
N PRO A 118 54.87 10.17 11.99
CA PRO A 118 55.74 11.10 11.29
C PRO A 118 55.22 12.54 11.33
N GLU A 119 56.07 13.49 11.73
CA GLU A 119 55.68 14.88 12.03
C GLU A 119 54.92 15.56 10.87
N ILE A 120 55.31 15.24 9.64
CA ILE A 120 54.71 15.77 8.40
C ILE A 120 53.23 15.43 8.27
N ILE A 121 52.74 14.34 8.86
CA ILE A 121 51.34 13.90 8.77
C ILE A 121 50.42 14.88 9.50
N TRP A 122 50.73 15.23 10.75
CA TRP A 122 49.86 16.03 11.60
C TRP A 122 50.21 17.52 11.59
N LYS A 123 51.37 17.91 11.05
CA LYS A 123 51.75 19.33 10.94
C LYS A 123 50.72 20.10 10.11
N PRO A 124 50.39 21.35 10.51
CA PRO A 124 49.56 22.24 9.70
C PRO A 124 50.07 22.41 8.26
N THR A 125 49.18 22.71 7.32
CA THR A 125 49.54 22.84 5.89
C THR A 125 50.44 24.03 5.59
N ASP A 126 50.31 25.12 6.36
CA ASP A 126 51.19 26.29 6.33
C ASP A 126 52.60 26.00 6.88
N GLU A 127 52.78 24.89 7.60
CA GLU A 127 54.07 24.35 8.04
C GLU A 127 54.57 23.20 7.14
N SER A 128 54.08 23.11 5.89
CA SER A 128 54.40 22.04 4.94
C SER A 128 53.98 20.64 5.37
N GLY A 129 53.04 20.53 6.34
CA GLY A 129 52.45 19.26 6.73
C GLY A 129 51.15 18.91 5.97
N TYR A 130 50.56 17.77 6.32
CA TYR A 130 49.31 17.28 5.72
C TYR A 130 48.07 17.59 6.57
N ALA A 131 48.22 18.06 7.80
CA ALA A 131 47.13 18.39 8.73
C ALA A 131 46.14 17.23 8.98
N ILE A 132 46.65 16.00 9.03
CA ILE A 132 45.86 14.79 9.30
C ILE A 132 45.83 14.53 10.82
N GLY A 133 44.63 14.50 11.38
CA GLY A 133 44.41 14.17 12.80
C GLY A 133 44.12 12.69 13.06
N ASN A 134 43.76 11.92 12.04
CA ASN A 134 43.54 10.48 12.15
C ASN A 134 44.87 9.73 12.25
N LEU A 135 44.91 8.68 13.09
CA LEU A 135 46.09 7.85 13.27
C LEU A 135 46.03 6.64 12.33
N ALA A 136 47.17 6.18 11.80
CA ALA A 136 47.24 5.00 10.95
C ALA A 136 48.61 4.31 10.96
N THR A 137 48.64 3.04 10.57
CA THR A 137 49.88 2.27 10.34
C THR A 137 50.55 2.69 9.03
N LEU A 138 49.75 2.96 7.99
CA LEU A 138 50.23 3.38 6.67
C LEU A 138 49.40 4.58 6.16
N TYR A 139 50.08 5.65 5.77
CA TYR A 139 49.47 6.81 5.13
C TYR A 139 49.79 6.88 3.64
N ILE A 140 48.83 7.31 2.81
CA ILE A 140 49.05 7.62 1.39
C ILE A 140 48.53 9.02 1.09
N VAL A 141 49.42 9.98 0.87
CA VAL A 141 49.08 11.41 1.01
C VAL A 141 49.55 12.24 -0.18
N LYS A 142 48.63 13.00 -0.78
CA LYS A 142 48.87 13.95 -1.88
C LYS A 142 49.71 13.38 -3.02
N THR A 143 49.34 12.20 -3.51
CA THR A 143 50.04 11.54 -4.64
C THR A 143 49.05 10.90 -5.62
N THR A 144 49.52 10.28 -6.69
CA THR A 144 48.64 9.59 -7.67
C THR A 144 49.29 8.30 -8.13
N GLY A 145 48.49 7.27 -8.46
CA GLY A 145 49.00 6.06 -9.12
C GLY A 145 49.66 5.02 -8.21
N VAL A 146 49.69 5.23 -6.89
CA VAL A 146 50.28 4.28 -5.94
C VAL A 146 49.57 2.93 -6.01
N THR A 147 50.36 1.86 -6.13
CA THR A 147 49.87 0.48 -6.12
C THR A 147 50.38 -0.23 -4.87
N ILE A 148 49.49 -0.84 -4.09
CA ILE A 148 49.83 -1.63 -2.90
C ILE A 148 49.30 -3.05 -3.09
N ASN A 149 50.20 -4.03 -3.13
CA ASN A 149 49.87 -5.41 -3.41
C ASN A 149 50.48 -6.38 -2.38
N GLY A 150 49.67 -7.30 -1.85
CA GLY A 150 50.15 -8.47 -1.09
C GLY A 150 50.72 -8.19 0.30
N LEU A 151 50.36 -7.06 0.94
CA LEU A 151 50.72 -6.76 2.33
C LEU A 151 49.69 -7.34 3.32
N LYS A 152 50.17 -7.79 4.48
CA LYS A 152 49.32 -7.92 5.67
C LYS A 152 49.57 -6.74 6.61
N ILE A 153 48.53 -6.03 7.01
CA ILE A 153 48.61 -4.87 7.89
C ILE A 153 47.74 -5.15 9.13
N VAL A 154 48.34 -5.09 10.31
CA VAL A 154 47.71 -5.42 11.58
C VAL A 154 47.77 -4.22 12.51
N GLY A 155 46.64 -3.89 13.14
CA GLY A 155 46.55 -2.77 14.08
C GLY A 155 47.05 -3.16 15.46
N GLY A 156 47.47 -2.17 16.26
CA GLY A 156 47.87 -2.37 17.66
C GLY A 156 46.72 -2.76 18.60
N ALA A 157 47.06 -3.29 19.77
CA ALA A 157 46.14 -3.88 20.75
C ALA A 157 45.12 -2.93 21.41
N ASN A 158 45.34 -1.60 21.39
CA ASN A 158 44.45 -0.62 22.01
C ASN A 158 43.73 0.27 20.98
N SER A 159 42.74 -0.29 20.27
CA SER A 159 41.66 0.51 19.68
C SER A 159 40.56 0.71 20.75
N GLY A 160 40.89 1.42 21.83
CA GLY A 160 39.93 1.75 22.89
C GLY A 160 38.69 2.50 22.36
N GLU A 161 37.69 2.72 23.21
CA GLU A 161 36.34 3.24 22.87
C GLU A 161 36.30 4.59 22.12
N THR A 162 37.44 5.24 21.89
CA THR A 162 37.60 6.46 21.10
C THR A 162 37.99 6.16 19.65
N TYR A 163 37.03 6.34 18.75
CA TYR A 163 37.04 6.08 17.30
C TYR A 163 38.05 6.91 16.46
N SER A 164 39.37 6.67 16.50
CA SER A 164 40.32 7.57 15.77
C SER A 164 41.49 6.94 15.00
N ASN A 165 41.54 5.61 14.80
CA ASN A 165 42.64 4.97 14.05
C ASN A 165 42.22 4.10 12.84
N ALA A 166 43.03 4.10 11.79
CA ALA A 166 42.88 3.26 10.59
C ALA A 166 44.09 2.32 10.43
N LEU A 167 43.99 1.24 9.65
CA LEU A 167 45.19 0.51 9.21
C LEU A 167 45.86 1.28 8.07
N VAL A 168 45.05 1.72 7.12
CA VAL A 168 45.51 2.54 5.98
C VAL A 168 44.65 3.79 5.88
N TYR A 169 45.29 4.95 5.87
CA TYR A 169 44.65 6.25 5.66
C TYR A 169 45.20 6.93 4.41
N ALA A 170 44.38 7.01 3.37
CA ALA A 170 44.71 7.72 2.15
C ALA A 170 43.94 9.04 2.07
N MET A 171 44.64 10.13 1.75
CA MET A 171 44.03 11.46 1.63
C MET A 171 44.54 12.22 0.43
N ASN A 172 43.60 12.74 -0.38
CA ASN A 172 43.88 13.50 -1.60
C ASN A 172 44.84 12.75 -2.54
N SER A 173 44.67 11.44 -2.63
CA SER A 173 45.54 10.58 -3.43
C SER A 173 44.72 9.81 -4.45
N ASN A 174 44.84 10.15 -5.74
CA ASN A 174 43.99 9.61 -6.80
C ASN A 174 44.61 8.36 -7.45
N GLN A 175 43.82 7.61 -8.23
CA GLN A 175 44.29 6.45 -9.00
C GLN A 175 45.04 5.41 -8.15
N LEU A 176 44.60 5.22 -6.91
CA LEU A 176 45.21 4.25 -5.99
C LEU A 176 44.78 2.84 -6.37
N THR A 177 45.71 1.89 -6.41
CA THR A 177 45.40 0.47 -6.57
C THR A 177 45.76 -0.28 -5.31
N PHE A 178 44.80 -0.96 -4.69
CA PHE A 178 44.97 -1.71 -3.45
C PHE A 178 44.49 -3.14 -3.70
N GLU A 179 45.42 -4.09 -3.85
CA GLU A 179 45.11 -5.44 -4.30
C GLU A 179 45.71 -6.56 -3.44
N ASN A 180 44.96 -7.65 -3.23
CA ASN A 180 45.44 -8.87 -2.57
C ASN A 180 46.01 -8.65 -1.15
N ASN A 181 45.58 -7.61 -0.44
CA ASN A 181 46.08 -7.30 0.91
C ASN A 181 45.20 -7.93 2.01
N ILE A 182 45.76 -8.09 3.21
CA ILE A 182 45.05 -8.51 4.42
C ILE A 182 45.12 -7.41 5.46
N LEU A 183 43.98 -6.94 5.96
CA LEU A 183 43.86 -5.86 6.93
C LEU A 183 43.14 -6.40 8.18
N ASP A 184 43.80 -6.38 9.34
CA ASP A 184 43.30 -7.02 10.58
C ASP A 184 43.33 -6.04 11.77
N GLY A 185 42.18 -5.79 12.39
CA GLY A 185 42.04 -4.91 13.56
C GLY A 185 41.83 -3.42 13.23
N SER A 186 42.06 -2.54 14.22
CA SER A 186 41.85 -1.08 14.19
C SER A 186 40.37 -0.63 14.15
N SER A 187 40.12 0.68 14.23
CA SER A 187 38.75 1.24 14.09
C SER A 187 38.28 1.18 12.63
N TRP A 188 39.15 1.61 11.71
CA TRP A 188 38.95 1.54 10.26
C TRP A 188 39.97 0.61 9.61
N GLY A 189 39.55 -0.20 8.65
CA GLY A 189 40.48 -1.00 7.85
C GLY A 189 41.18 -0.11 6.84
N LEU A 190 40.47 0.18 5.75
CA LEU A 190 40.91 1.11 4.71
C LEU A 190 40.09 2.40 4.80
N TYR A 191 40.72 3.55 4.76
CA TYR A 191 40.04 4.85 4.72
C TYR A 191 40.59 5.67 3.55
N PHE A 192 39.77 5.85 2.51
CA PHE A 192 40.00 6.76 1.40
C PHE A 192 39.24 8.07 1.61
N GLN A 193 39.98 9.18 1.70
CA GLN A 193 39.43 10.52 1.83
C GLN A 193 39.82 11.36 0.61
N TYR A 194 38.86 11.67 -0.26
CA TYR A 194 39.07 12.42 -1.50
C TYR A 194 40.09 11.76 -2.47
N CYS A 195 40.02 10.44 -2.61
CA CYS A 195 40.90 9.59 -3.42
C CYS A 195 40.18 9.07 -4.68
N ASN A 196 39.98 9.92 -5.68
CA ASN A 196 39.23 9.56 -6.87
C ASN A 196 39.93 8.48 -7.71
N ASP A 197 39.15 7.75 -8.50
CA ASP A 197 39.66 6.76 -9.48
C ASP A 197 40.42 5.58 -8.87
N GLY A 198 40.15 5.26 -7.60
CA GLY A 198 40.79 4.13 -6.92
C GLY A 198 40.27 2.75 -7.35
N ILE A 199 41.12 1.73 -7.26
CA ILE A 199 40.81 0.31 -7.41
C ILE A 199 41.13 -0.37 -6.08
N VAL A 200 40.13 -0.99 -5.47
CA VAL A 200 40.28 -1.79 -4.24
C VAL A 200 39.76 -3.18 -4.56
N LYS A 201 40.68 -4.14 -4.74
CA LYS A 201 40.33 -5.44 -5.29
C LYS A 201 40.95 -6.63 -4.54
N GLN A 202 40.17 -7.69 -4.34
CA GLN A 202 40.67 -8.96 -3.77
C GLN A 202 41.33 -8.84 -2.38
N ASN A 203 40.99 -7.80 -1.59
CA ASN A 203 41.51 -7.65 -0.24
C ASN A 203 40.65 -8.42 0.78
N THR A 204 41.28 -8.86 1.87
CA THR A 204 40.57 -9.36 3.06
C THR A 204 40.69 -8.35 4.20
N ILE A 205 39.58 -7.78 4.64
CA ILE A 205 39.53 -6.79 5.73
C ILE A 205 38.73 -7.39 6.88
N LYS A 206 39.26 -7.45 8.10
CA LYS A 206 38.57 -8.11 9.21
C LYS A 206 38.83 -7.50 10.59
N ASN A 207 37.87 -7.69 11.50
CA ASN A 207 37.94 -7.32 12.92
C ASN A 207 38.01 -5.81 13.20
N GLN A 208 37.30 -4.99 12.43
CA GLN A 208 37.27 -3.53 12.65
C GLN A 208 36.26 -3.14 13.73
N ALA A 209 36.65 -2.22 14.62
CA ALA A 209 35.75 -1.68 15.65
C ALA A 209 34.65 -0.76 15.07
N VAL A 210 34.82 -0.25 13.84
CA VAL A 210 33.83 0.61 13.17
C VAL A 210 33.55 0.13 11.75
N THR A 211 34.42 0.44 10.80
CA THR A 211 34.13 0.23 9.37
C THR A 211 35.27 -0.51 8.68
N GLY A 212 34.94 -1.51 7.86
CA GLY A 212 35.92 -2.25 7.06
C GLY A 212 36.61 -1.34 6.04
N PHE A 213 35.84 -0.83 5.07
CA PHE A 213 36.31 0.15 4.10
C PHE A 213 35.45 1.40 4.09
N LEU A 214 36.05 2.55 4.41
CA LEU A 214 35.46 3.88 4.33
C LEU A 214 35.95 4.63 3.09
N ASN A 215 35.05 4.85 2.15
CA ASN A 215 35.21 5.72 0.99
C ASN A 215 34.46 7.05 1.25
N PHE A 216 35.22 8.08 1.60
CA PHE A 216 34.74 9.42 1.89
C PHE A 216 35.11 10.35 0.73
N GLY A 217 34.11 10.90 0.03
CA GLY A 217 34.34 11.87 -1.05
C GLY A 217 35.21 11.36 -2.21
N SER A 218 35.35 10.04 -2.41
CA SER A 218 36.27 9.45 -3.40
C SER A 218 35.49 8.86 -4.58
N ALA A 219 35.29 9.65 -5.64
CA ALA A 219 34.46 9.27 -6.79
C ALA A 219 35.14 8.23 -7.68
N ARG A 220 34.34 7.53 -8.51
CA ARG A 220 34.82 6.55 -9.52
C ARG A 220 35.69 5.41 -8.96
N THR A 221 35.59 5.12 -7.65
CA THR A 221 36.30 3.99 -7.05
C THR A 221 35.65 2.66 -7.46
N LEU A 222 36.46 1.73 -7.96
CA LEU A 222 36.08 0.33 -8.16
C LEU A 222 36.41 -0.47 -6.89
N ILE A 223 35.38 -0.99 -6.24
CA ILE A 223 35.48 -1.83 -5.04
C ILE A 223 35.03 -3.22 -5.44
N GLU A 224 35.97 -4.11 -5.76
CA GLU A 224 35.69 -5.40 -6.40
C GLU A 224 36.24 -6.60 -5.64
N GLN A 225 35.46 -7.68 -5.48
CA GLN A 225 35.98 -8.98 -4.98
C GLN A 225 36.67 -8.93 -3.61
N ASN A 226 36.38 -7.94 -2.78
CA ASN A 226 36.91 -7.87 -1.42
C ASN A 226 36.10 -8.74 -0.46
N LYS A 227 36.73 -9.23 0.60
CA LYS A 227 36.09 -9.96 1.68
C LYS A 227 36.22 -9.18 2.99
N ILE A 228 35.10 -8.66 3.50
CA ILE A 228 35.04 -7.89 4.75
C ILE A 228 34.37 -8.76 5.83
N ILE A 229 34.99 -8.90 7.00
CA ILE A 229 34.54 -9.81 8.07
C ILE A 229 34.53 -9.09 9.42
N ASP A 230 33.43 -9.15 10.15
CA ASP A 230 33.33 -8.67 11.54
C ASP A 230 33.66 -7.18 11.76
N ALA A 231 33.40 -6.33 10.75
CA ALA A 231 33.42 -4.88 10.93
C ALA A 231 32.16 -4.43 11.69
N LYS A 232 32.29 -3.92 12.93
CA LYS A 232 31.16 -3.78 13.88
C LYS A 232 30.03 -2.87 13.41
N ASN A 233 30.30 -1.81 12.66
CA ASN A 233 29.28 -0.86 12.18
C ASN A 233 29.00 -1.05 10.69
N HIS A 234 29.96 -0.76 9.81
CA HIS A 234 29.74 -0.84 8.36
C HIS A 234 30.78 -1.74 7.69
N GLY A 235 30.37 -2.61 6.77
CA GLY A 235 31.32 -3.39 5.98
C GLY A 235 32.06 -2.51 4.99
N ILE A 236 31.31 -1.98 4.02
CA ILE A 236 31.76 -1.01 3.02
C ILE A 236 30.90 0.23 3.15
N ASP A 237 31.51 1.41 3.11
CA ASP A 237 30.87 2.66 3.44
C ASP A 237 31.25 3.74 2.44
N VAL A 238 30.28 4.21 1.66
CA VAL A 238 30.47 5.22 0.61
C VAL A 238 29.69 6.46 0.99
N ARG A 239 30.39 7.49 1.47
CA ARG A 239 29.73 8.63 2.12
C ARG A 239 30.27 10.02 1.77
N HIS A 240 29.38 10.99 1.96
CA HIS A 240 29.62 12.45 1.95
C HIS A 240 30.35 12.99 0.72
N GLY A 241 29.60 13.60 -0.19
CA GLY A 241 30.18 14.33 -1.32
C GLY A 241 30.86 13.44 -2.37
N THR A 242 30.78 12.12 -2.21
CA THR A 242 31.26 11.16 -3.21
C THR A 242 30.49 11.35 -4.52
N GLY A 243 31.21 11.84 -5.55
CA GLY A 243 30.71 12.00 -6.91
C GLY A 243 30.34 10.67 -7.57
N PRO A 244 29.70 10.70 -8.74
CA PRO A 244 29.10 9.50 -9.33
C PRO A 244 30.12 8.41 -9.65
N ASN A 245 29.57 7.22 -9.91
CA ASN A 245 30.23 6.05 -10.46
C ASN A 245 31.17 5.27 -9.54
N VAL A 246 30.99 5.33 -8.21
CA VAL A 246 31.54 4.28 -7.34
C VAL A 246 30.84 2.95 -7.65
N GLN A 247 31.64 1.90 -7.85
CA GLN A 247 31.17 0.55 -8.17
C GLN A 247 31.53 -0.39 -7.03
N VAL A 248 30.54 -0.81 -6.25
CA VAL A 248 30.69 -1.83 -5.20
C VAL A 248 30.22 -3.15 -5.79
N ILE A 249 31.14 -3.95 -6.33
CA ILE A 249 30.80 -5.14 -7.10
C ILE A 249 31.46 -6.43 -6.62
N ASN A 250 30.75 -7.56 -6.65
CA ASN A 250 31.33 -8.88 -6.35
C ASN A 250 32.00 -9.02 -4.96
N ASN A 251 31.71 -8.14 -4.00
CA ASN A 251 32.30 -8.20 -2.66
C ASN A 251 31.55 -9.17 -1.77
N THR A 252 32.22 -9.69 -0.74
CA THR A 252 31.61 -10.49 0.33
C THR A 252 31.72 -9.74 1.66
N VAL A 253 30.61 -9.46 2.33
CA VAL A 253 30.57 -8.81 3.65
C VAL A 253 29.91 -9.75 4.66
N ILE A 254 30.56 -10.01 5.80
CA ILE A 254 30.10 -10.97 6.82
C ILE A 254 30.12 -10.32 8.19
N GLY A 255 29.00 -10.34 8.92
CA GLY A 255 28.96 -9.99 10.35
C GLY A 255 28.96 -8.50 10.70
N SER A 256 28.75 -7.61 9.72
CA SER A 256 28.62 -6.17 9.98
C SER A 256 27.23 -5.76 10.47
N LYS A 257 27.08 -4.58 11.07
CA LYS A 257 25.73 -4.06 11.39
C LYS A 257 24.97 -3.67 10.11
N GLU A 258 25.60 -2.85 9.27
CA GLU A 258 25.18 -2.57 7.90
C GLU A 258 26.24 -3.09 6.93
N GLY A 259 25.84 -3.86 5.92
CA GLY A 259 26.79 -4.48 4.99
C GLY A 259 27.47 -3.46 4.08
N ILE A 260 26.69 -2.83 3.21
CA ILE A 260 27.08 -1.69 2.37
C ILE A 260 26.26 -0.48 2.80
N TYR A 261 26.93 0.61 3.16
CA TYR A 261 26.31 1.83 3.65
C TYR A 261 26.58 2.99 2.68
N LEU A 262 25.54 3.48 2.01
CA LEU A 262 25.60 4.57 1.03
C LEU A 262 24.96 5.81 1.66
N MET A 263 25.78 6.76 2.13
CA MET A 263 25.32 7.89 2.94
C MET A 263 25.58 9.25 2.29
N HIS A 264 24.55 10.05 2.07
CA HIS A 264 24.68 11.42 1.51
C HIS A 264 25.59 11.47 0.26
N SER A 265 25.37 10.52 -0.64
CA SER A 265 26.22 10.23 -1.79
C SER A 265 25.35 9.94 -3.02
N LYS A 266 25.90 10.09 -4.24
CA LYS A 266 25.07 10.04 -5.46
C LYS A 266 25.71 9.30 -6.63
N GLY A 267 24.90 8.56 -7.39
CA GLY A 267 25.30 8.01 -8.69
C GLY A 267 26.08 6.70 -8.62
N HIS A 268 25.84 5.82 -7.64
CA HIS A 268 26.67 4.62 -7.40
C HIS A 268 25.97 3.32 -7.83
N THR A 269 26.76 2.26 -8.02
CA THR A 269 26.25 0.91 -8.26
C THR A 269 26.71 -0.03 -7.14
N ALA A 270 25.77 -0.79 -6.58
CA ALA A 270 26.05 -1.91 -5.69
C ALA A 270 25.52 -3.19 -6.35
N ALA A 271 26.41 -4.02 -6.91
CA ALA A 271 25.99 -5.17 -7.68
C ALA A 271 26.73 -6.48 -7.39
N ASN A 272 26.02 -7.61 -7.48
CA ASN A 272 26.60 -8.95 -7.34
C ASN A 272 27.34 -9.21 -6.02
N ASN A 273 27.09 -8.42 -4.97
CA ASN A 273 27.72 -8.60 -3.67
C ASN A 273 27.03 -9.72 -2.88
N THR A 274 27.76 -10.39 -2.01
CA THR A 274 27.25 -11.38 -1.06
C THR A 274 27.34 -10.81 0.34
N LEU A 275 26.20 -10.57 0.99
CA LEU A 275 26.11 -9.94 2.30
C LEU A 275 25.49 -10.93 3.28
N ILE A 276 26.22 -11.27 4.33
CA ILE A 276 25.89 -12.37 5.24
C ILE A 276 25.84 -11.86 6.67
N ASN A 277 24.77 -12.20 7.39
CA ASN A 277 24.65 -11.94 8.83
C ASN A 277 24.80 -10.46 9.18
N CYS A 278 24.23 -9.56 8.35
CA CYS A 278 24.22 -8.13 8.70
C CYS A 278 23.11 -7.83 9.71
N THR A 279 23.46 -7.30 10.89
CA THR A 279 22.53 -7.24 12.05
C THR A 279 21.36 -6.27 11.87
N ILE A 280 21.48 -5.29 10.98
CA ILE A 280 20.40 -4.37 10.58
C ILE A 280 20.03 -4.59 9.12
N SER A 281 20.91 -4.21 8.19
CA SER A 281 20.62 -4.23 6.76
C SER A 281 21.80 -4.73 5.95
N SER A 282 21.54 -5.41 4.84
CA SER A 282 22.59 -5.72 3.88
C SER A 282 23.05 -4.45 3.18
N ILE A 283 22.14 -3.68 2.57
CA ILE A 283 22.47 -2.43 1.88
C ILE A 283 21.63 -1.29 2.46
N THR A 284 22.24 -0.15 2.76
CA THR A 284 21.53 1.05 3.21
C THR A 284 21.80 2.22 2.26
N CYS A 285 20.75 2.93 1.90
CA CYS A 285 20.73 4.17 1.14
C CYS A 285 20.21 5.28 2.06
N TYR A 286 21.09 5.95 2.80
CA TYR A 286 20.73 7.01 3.75
C TYR A 286 21.01 8.38 3.14
N GLY A 287 19.96 9.14 2.80
CA GLY A 287 20.14 10.44 2.16
C GLY A 287 20.87 10.38 0.81
N SER A 288 20.94 9.21 0.18
CA SER A 288 21.68 8.96 -1.06
C SER A 288 20.77 9.07 -2.28
N SER A 289 21.34 9.38 -3.45
CA SER A 289 20.55 9.52 -4.69
C SER A 289 21.13 8.82 -5.91
N ASN A 290 20.31 8.50 -6.91
CA ASN A 290 20.76 7.92 -8.17
C ASN A 290 21.59 6.63 -7.96
N ILE A 291 21.09 5.71 -7.15
CA ILE A 291 21.79 4.45 -6.81
C ILE A 291 21.18 3.29 -7.59
N ASN A 292 22.02 2.40 -8.12
CA ASN A 292 21.58 1.14 -8.75
C ASN A 292 22.00 -0.07 -7.91
N ILE A 293 21.04 -0.93 -7.54
CA ILE A 293 21.25 -2.11 -6.69
C ILE A 293 20.78 -3.36 -7.43
N ASN A 294 21.68 -4.25 -7.86
CA ASN A 294 21.32 -5.40 -8.71
C ASN A 294 22.20 -6.64 -8.50
N GLY A 295 21.64 -7.83 -8.56
CA GLY A 295 22.33 -9.13 -8.50
C GLY A 295 22.89 -9.49 -7.12
N ASN A 296 22.59 -8.75 -6.06
CA ASN A 296 23.17 -9.01 -4.73
C ASN A 296 22.50 -10.20 -4.05
N LYS A 297 23.29 -10.97 -3.30
CA LYS A 297 22.85 -12.09 -2.44
C LYS A 297 22.88 -11.64 -0.99
N MET A 298 21.72 -11.57 -0.35
CA MET A 298 21.55 -11.06 1.00
C MET A 298 21.08 -12.21 1.89
N GLN A 299 21.90 -12.63 2.83
CA GLN A 299 21.71 -13.86 3.61
C GLN A 299 21.78 -13.57 5.10
N LYS A 300 20.84 -14.11 5.89
CA LYS A 300 20.83 -13.95 7.35
C LYS A 300 20.85 -12.51 7.87
N SER A 301 20.54 -11.54 7.03
CA SER A 301 20.32 -10.15 7.40
C SER A 301 18.85 -9.94 7.74
N ARG A 302 18.54 -8.91 8.53
CA ARG A 302 17.14 -8.56 8.83
C ARG A 302 16.48 -7.77 7.69
N ILE A 303 17.16 -6.74 7.22
CA ILE A 303 16.73 -5.93 6.08
C ILE A 303 17.66 -6.24 4.91
N GLY A 304 17.12 -6.50 3.74
CA GLY A 304 17.90 -6.55 2.51
C GLY A 304 18.38 -5.15 2.15
N ILE A 305 17.44 -4.26 1.82
CA ILE A 305 17.74 -2.88 1.43
C ILE A 305 16.99 -1.91 2.36
N LEU A 306 17.69 -0.97 2.97
CA LEU A 306 17.12 0.09 3.80
C LEU A 306 17.24 1.45 3.11
N LEU A 307 16.10 2.10 2.86
CA LEU A 307 16.00 3.46 2.31
C LEU A 307 15.78 4.43 3.48
N GLY A 308 16.85 5.10 3.90
CA GLY A 308 16.85 6.07 5.00
C GLY A 308 16.63 7.49 4.52
N GLY A 309 15.93 8.30 5.32
CA GLY A 309 15.45 9.65 4.98
C GLY A 309 16.38 10.50 4.10
N GLY A 310 15.76 11.19 3.13
CA GLY A 310 16.46 12.03 2.14
C GLY A 310 16.95 11.28 0.89
N TYR A 311 16.57 10.01 0.71
CA TYR A 311 16.92 9.24 -0.48
C TYR A 311 16.09 9.66 -1.71
N THR A 312 16.66 9.61 -2.92
CA THR A 312 15.94 9.88 -4.18
C THR A 312 16.47 9.03 -5.35
N ASN A 313 15.62 8.64 -6.30
CA ASN A 313 16.01 7.89 -7.50
C ASN A 313 16.88 6.64 -7.22
N ILE A 314 16.38 5.74 -6.37
CA ILE A 314 17.03 4.46 -6.08
C ILE A 314 16.42 3.39 -6.96
N THR A 315 17.24 2.77 -7.80
CA THR A 315 16.85 1.64 -8.67
C THR A 315 17.23 0.33 -7.98
N VAL A 316 16.23 -0.48 -7.67
CA VAL A 316 16.43 -1.84 -7.15
C VAL A 316 16.04 -2.82 -8.25
N GLY A 317 17.03 -3.52 -8.81
CA GLY A 317 16.86 -4.60 -9.77
C GLY A 317 16.66 -5.96 -9.10
N GLU A 318 16.99 -7.03 -9.82
CA GLU A 318 16.87 -8.41 -9.32
C GLU A 318 17.89 -8.66 -8.19
N ASN A 319 17.44 -9.05 -7.00
CA ASN A 319 18.33 -9.40 -5.89
C ASN A 319 17.82 -10.69 -5.22
N THR A 320 18.72 -11.48 -4.64
CA THR A 320 18.36 -12.71 -3.91
C THR A 320 18.32 -12.44 -2.42
N PHE A 321 17.16 -12.65 -1.80
CA PHE A 321 16.93 -12.43 -0.38
C PHE A 321 16.72 -13.78 0.34
N ALA A 322 17.71 -14.22 1.12
CA ALA A 322 17.63 -15.33 2.06
C ALA A 322 17.81 -14.78 3.49
N LEU A 323 16.92 -13.86 3.87
CA LEU A 323 16.95 -13.12 5.13
C LEU A 323 16.48 -14.00 6.30
N ASP A 324 17.03 -13.79 7.51
CA ASP A 324 16.67 -14.58 8.70
C ASP A 324 15.89 -13.74 9.72
N ASN A 325 14.95 -14.39 10.40
CA ASN A 325 14.23 -13.79 11.50
C ASN A 325 15.12 -13.77 12.76
N LEU A 326 15.77 -12.63 13.01
CA LEU A 326 16.71 -12.47 14.13
C LEU A 326 15.96 -12.02 15.42
N PRO A 327 16.36 -12.49 16.62
CA PRO A 327 15.66 -12.27 17.90
C PRO A 327 15.76 -10.84 18.47
N TYR A 328 15.63 -9.80 17.64
CA TYR A 328 15.61 -8.39 18.04
C TYR A 328 14.67 -7.61 17.10
N PRO A 329 13.94 -6.58 17.55
CA PRO A 329 12.96 -5.89 16.71
C PRO A 329 13.59 -5.17 15.51
N PRO A 330 12.92 -5.15 14.34
CA PRO A 330 11.66 -5.84 14.03
C PRO A 330 11.80 -7.37 13.83
N THR A 331 10.75 -8.11 14.17
CA THR A 331 10.63 -9.58 14.18
C THR A 331 10.19 -10.18 12.83
N PHE A 332 10.48 -9.46 11.74
CA PHE A 332 10.30 -9.91 10.37
C PHE A 332 11.39 -9.34 9.48
N VAL A 333 11.60 -10.00 8.35
CA VAL A 333 12.59 -9.61 7.36
C VAL A 333 11.98 -8.67 6.33
N TYR A 334 12.74 -7.66 5.90
CA TYR A 334 12.30 -6.73 4.84
C TYR A 334 13.20 -6.89 3.64
N TYR A 335 12.66 -7.18 2.46
CA TYR A 335 13.46 -7.12 1.23
C TYR A 335 13.90 -5.68 0.94
N VAL A 336 12.94 -4.74 1.04
CA VAL A 336 13.18 -3.30 1.01
C VAL A 336 12.39 -2.66 2.15
N ALA A 337 13.01 -1.79 2.93
CA ALA A 337 12.39 -1.02 4.01
C ALA A 337 12.63 0.48 3.81
N GLU A 338 11.68 1.31 4.24
CA GLU A 338 11.81 2.77 4.26
C GLU A 338 11.82 3.27 5.71
N ALA A 339 12.67 4.26 6.02
CA ALA A 339 12.70 4.96 7.31
C ALA A 339 12.66 6.49 7.13
N LYS A 340 11.70 7.17 7.77
CA LYS A 340 11.63 8.65 7.81
C LYS A 340 12.74 9.23 8.70
N SER A 341 13.14 10.48 8.42
CA SER A 341 14.39 11.13 8.86
C SER A 341 14.69 11.02 10.37
N ASP A 342 15.99 10.97 10.68
CA ASP A 342 16.63 10.88 12.02
C ASP A 342 16.91 9.45 12.52
N TYR A 343 17.30 8.58 11.59
CA TYR A 343 17.67 7.19 11.87
C TYR A 343 18.99 7.11 12.66
N GLN A 344 18.90 6.74 13.94
CA GLN A 344 20.06 6.29 14.74
C GLN A 344 19.83 4.97 15.49
N SER A 345 18.64 4.35 15.41
CA SER A 345 18.39 3.01 15.99
C SER A 345 17.24 2.26 15.30
N ALA A 346 17.32 0.92 15.32
CA ALA A 346 16.33 0.00 14.74
C ALA A 346 14.90 0.13 15.34
N GLU A 347 14.76 0.90 16.42
CA GLU A 347 13.51 1.04 17.18
C GLU A 347 12.52 2.07 16.58
N LYS A 348 12.96 2.86 15.59
CA LYS A 348 12.19 3.95 14.97
C LYS A 348 11.77 3.70 13.53
N ILE A 349 11.80 2.45 13.06
CA ILE A 349 11.42 2.11 11.68
C ILE A 349 9.90 2.28 11.51
N MET A 350 9.51 3.38 10.88
CA MET A 350 8.16 3.64 10.39
C MET A 350 8.16 3.40 8.87
N GLY A 351 7.85 2.17 8.46
CA GLY A 351 7.79 1.80 7.04
C GLY A 351 6.38 1.90 6.47
N THR A 352 6.24 2.53 5.30
CA THR A 352 5.07 2.43 4.43
C THR A 352 5.29 1.34 3.38
N TYR A 353 4.24 0.57 3.09
CA TYR A 353 4.19 -0.39 1.99
C TYR A 353 4.31 0.34 0.64
N SER A 354 5.20 -0.11 -0.24
CA SER A 354 5.10 0.16 -1.67
C SER A 354 5.48 -1.09 -2.46
N ASP A 355 4.50 -1.97 -2.67
CA ASP A 355 4.50 -2.71 -3.93
C ASP A 355 3.88 -1.80 -4.98
N MET A 356 4.71 -1.01 -5.65
CA MET A 356 4.36 -0.47 -6.96
C MET A 356 4.98 -1.36 -8.04
N SER A 357 4.39 -2.53 -8.27
CA SER A 357 4.56 -3.24 -9.53
C SER A 357 3.36 -4.14 -9.88
N THR A 358 2.21 -3.54 -10.20
CA THR A 358 1.16 -4.07 -11.11
C THR A 358 0.71 -5.54 -11.01
N TYR A 359 0.97 -6.25 -9.92
CA TYR A 359 0.48 -7.61 -9.70
C TYR A 359 -0.41 -7.57 -8.47
N SER A 360 -1.69 -7.85 -8.65
CA SER A 360 -2.65 -8.03 -7.57
C SER A 360 -2.61 -9.51 -7.18
N PRO A 361 -1.90 -9.92 -6.12
CA PRO A 361 -2.21 -11.19 -5.51
C PRO A 361 -3.50 -11.00 -4.72
N ASN A 362 -4.43 -11.93 -4.92
CA ASN A 362 -5.49 -12.18 -3.97
C ASN A 362 -4.93 -12.13 -2.56
N TYR A 363 -5.62 -11.42 -1.65
CA TYR A 363 -5.35 -11.51 -0.23
C TYR A 363 -5.51 -12.97 0.19
N VAL A 364 -4.39 -13.66 0.40
CA VAL A 364 -4.32 -14.92 1.14
C VAL A 364 -3.79 -14.55 2.51
N ALA A 365 -4.49 -14.95 3.56
CA ALA A 365 -3.97 -14.86 4.92
C ALA A 365 -2.53 -15.41 4.93
N TYR A 366 -1.58 -14.67 5.49
CA TYR A 366 -0.20 -15.12 5.56
C TYR A 366 -0.12 -16.34 6.49
N THR A 367 -0.11 -17.54 5.93
CA THR A 367 -0.06 -18.82 6.67
C THR A 367 1.37 -19.24 7.05
N GLY A 368 2.35 -18.34 6.91
CA GLY A 368 3.78 -18.64 7.01
C GLY A 368 4.54 -17.95 8.14
N ILE A 369 3.89 -17.63 9.27
CA ILE A 369 4.67 -17.47 10.50
C ILE A 369 4.93 -18.90 10.97
N ASP A 370 6.13 -19.42 10.69
CA ASP A 370 6.58 -20.64 11.35
C ASP A 370 6.40 -20.43 12.85
N ALA A 371 5.64 -21.31 13.50
CA ALA A 371 5.59 -21.33 14.95
C ALA A 371 7.05 -21.35 15.44
N PRO A 372 7.45 -20.46 16.37
CA PRO A 372 8.76 -20.54 16.99
C PRO A 372 8.99 -21.98 17.41
N LYS A 373 10.18 -22.53 17.11
CA LYS A 373 10.56 -23.88 17.56
C LYS A 373 10.11 -24.05 19.01
N ASP A 374 9.46 -25.18 19.32
CA ASP A 374 8.93 -25.47 20.65
C ASP A 374 9.93 -25.02 21.73
N ILE A 375 9.48 -24.14 22.63
CA ILE A 375 10.32 -23.67 23.74
C ILE A 375 10.46 -24.84 24.71
N SER A 376 11.59 -25.53 24.65
CA SER A 376 11.92 -26.62 25.55
C SER A 376 12.61 -26.05 26.79
N ILE A 377 11.94 -26.13 27.95
CA ILE A 377 12.53 -25.79 29.25
C ILE A 377 13.00 -27.09 29.91
N ASP A 378 14.29 -27.17 30.24
CA ASP A 378 14.89 -28.29 30.97
C ASP A 378 14.62 -28.15 32.48
N TYR A 379 13.44 -28.59 32.91
CA TYR A 379 13.04 -28.56 34.31
C TYR A 379 13.87 -29.49 35.19
N ASP A 380 14.39 -30.60 34.66
CA ASP A 380 15.21 -31.55 35.44
C ASP A 380 16.49 -30.87 35.93
N THR A 381 17.15 -30.09 35.06
CA THR A 381 18.33 -29.31 35.43
C THR A 381 17.97 -28.13 36.34
N ILE A 382 16.89 -27.39 36.03
CA ILE A 382 16.48 -26.21 36.81
C ILE A 382 16.13 -26.60 38.25
N LEU A 383 15.39 -27.70 38.43
CA LEU A 383 14.88 -28.15 39.73
C LEU A 383 15.83 -29.12 40.47
N ALA A 384 16.99 -29.46 39.89
CA ALA A 384 18.00 -30.22 40.60
C ALA A 384 18.50 -29.44 41.83
N LYS A 385 18.44 -30.05 43.02
CA LYS A 385 18.99 -29.47 44.25
C LYS A 385 20.49 -29.25 44.10
N THR A 386 20.96 -28.12 44.62
CA THR A 386 22.36 -27.70 44.59
C THR A 386 22.81 -27.23 45.97
N GLY A 387 24.13 -27.23 46.19
CA GLY A 387 24.74 -26.74 47.43
C GLY A 387 24.30 -27.51 48.66
N THR A 388 24.30 -26.83 49.80
CA THR A 388 23.77 -27.34 51.06
C THR A 388 22.24 -27.29 51.01
N GLU A 389 21.61 -28.39 51.40
CA GLU A 389 20.15 -28.44 51.55
C GLU A 389 19.74 -28.05 52.97
N TRP A 390 18.87 -27.06 53.06
CA TRP A 390 18.24 -26.57 54.28
C TRP A 390 16.78 -26.99 54.28
N THR A 391 16.31 -27.62 55.35
CA THR A 391 14.89 -28.01 55.48
C THR A 391 14.20 -27.08 56.47
N ILE A 392 13.03 -26.56 56.11
CA ILE A 392 12.15 -25.79 57.00
C ILE A 392 11.11 -26.73 57.62
N PRO A 393 11.17 -27.04 58.93
CA PRO A 393 10.14 -27.82 59.60
C PRO A 393 8.79 -27.12 59.63
N GLU A 394 7.69 -27.86 59.69
CA GLU A 394 6.36 -27.28 59.94
C GLU A 394 6.34 -26.46 61.24
N GLY A 395 5.62 -25.33 61.25
CA GLY A 395 5.52 -24.44 62.41
C GLY A 395 6.69 -23.49 62.61
N THR A 396 7.70 -23.51 61.73
CA THR A 396 8.80 -22.53 61.77
C THR A 396 8.28 -21.12 61.53
N SER A 397 8.70 -20.17 62.37
CA SER A 397 8.26 -18.77 62.29
C SER A 397 8.88 -18.03 61.10
N SER A 398 8.26 -16.93 60.65
CA SER A 398 8.81 -16.09 59.57
C SER A 398 10.21 -15.55 59.89
N GLU A 399 10.46 -15.18 61.15
CA GLU A 399 11.76 -14.68 61.61
C GLU A 399 12.84 -15.77 61.54
N ASP A 400 12.50 -17.00 61.95
CA ASP A 400 13.45 -18.11 61.95
C ASP A 400 13.72 -18.62 60.52
N ILE A 401 12.72 -18.64 59.65
CA ILE A 401 12.92 -18.91 58.21
C ILE A 401 13.88 -17.86 57.62
N GLN A 402 13.69 -16.58 57.95
CA GLN A 402 14.57 -15.51 57.47
C GLN A 402 16.00 -15.70 57.97
N LYS A 403 16.21 -16.03 59.26
CA LYS A 403 17.55 -16.33 59.80
C LYS A 403 18.22 -17.50 59.07
N MET A 404 17.46 -18.51 58.67
CA MET A 404 17.97 -19.62 57.88
C MET A 404 18.43 -19.15 56.50
N ILE A 405 17.60 -18.38 55.79
CA ILE A 405 17.97 -17.79 54.48
C ILE A 405 19.22 -16.89 54.62
N ASP A 406 19.27 -16.06 55.66
CA ASP A 406 20.41 -15.18 55.96
C ASP A 406 21.71 -15.96 56.20
N GLY A 407 21.62 -17.24 56.63
CA GLY A 407 22.75 -18.15 56.80
C GLY A 407 23.18 -18.97 55.57
N MET A 408 22.35 -19.03 54.52
CA MET A 408 22.64 -19.81 53.30
C MET A 408 23.75 -19.20 52.43
N ASN A 409 24.39 -19.99 51.57
CA ASN A 409 25.28 -19.50 50.52
C ASN A 409 24.60 -19.51 49.15
N ASP A 410 25.14 -18.75 48.20
CA ASP A 410 24.75 -18.86 46.80
C ASP A 410 24.92 -20.30 46.30
N GLY A 411 23.92 -20.80 45.59
CA GLY A 411 23.85 -22.19 45.11
C GLY A 411 23.18 -23.17 46.08
N ASP A 412 22.89 -22.80 47.33
CA ASP A 412 22.20 -23.66 48.29
C ASP A 412 20.71 -23.87 47.94
N SER A 413 20.11 -24.90 48.54
CA SER A 413 18.71 -25.29 48.36
C SER A 413 17.93 -25.18 49.67
N LEU A 414 16.73 -24.59 49.64
CA LEU A 414 15.81 -24.47 50.76
C LEU A 414 14.54 -25.27 50.47
N SER A 415 14.24 -26.27 51.29
CA SER A 415 13.10 -27.17 51.14
C SER A 415 12.09 -26.96 52.27
N PHE A 416 10.87 -26.54 51.95
CA PHE A 416 9.76 -26.53 52.90
C PHE A 416 9.26 -27.95 53.16
N ALA A 417 8.76 -28.20 54.38
CA ALA A 417 8.13 -29.46 54.71
C ALA A 417 6.91 -29.69 53.81
N LYS A 418 6.82 -30.90 53.25
CA LYS A 418 5.80 -31.25 52.27
C LYS A 418 4.39 -31.04 52.84
N ASP A 419 3.53 -30.38 52.07
CA ASP A 419 2.12 -30.08 52.42
C ASP A 419 1.91 -29.27 53.72
N ALA A 420 2.98 -28.74 54.33
CA ALA A 420 2.91 -28.03 55.60
C ALA A 420 2.33 -26.62 55.44
N VAL A 421 1.72 -26.10 56.51
CA VAL A 421 1.12 -24.75 56.54
C VAL A 421 1.91 -23.82 57.45
N TYR A 422 2.29 -22.66 56.91
CA TYR A 422 3.05 -21.62 57.59
C TYR A 422 2.21 -20.34 57.63
N ASN A 423 1.92 -19.86 58.83
CA ASN A 423 1.10 -18.65 59.04
C ASN A 423 1.99 -17.44 59.30
N ASP A 424 1.47 -16.26 58.97
CA ASP A 424 2.12 -14.97 59.22
C ASP A 424 3.53 -14.91 58.61
N ILE A 425 3.63 -15.27 57.33
CA ILE A 425 4.90 -15.34 56.60
C ILE A 425 5.12 -14.09 55.76
N SER A 426 6.32 -13.52 55.89
CA SER A 426 6.87 -12.50 55.01
C SER A 426 8.40 -12.60 55.03
N ILE A 427 8.98 -13.14 53.97
CA ILE A 427 10.42 -13.46 53.87
C ILE A 427 11.04 -12.94 52.58
N TYR A 428 12.35 -12.70 52.56
CA TYR A 428 13.07 -12.29 51.36
C TYR A 428 14.31 -13.16 51.10
N THR A 429 14.68 -13.28 49.83
CA THR A 429 16.02 -13.69 49.41
C THR A 429 16.65 -12.62 48.55
N ASP A 430 17.93 -12.35 48.81
CA ASP A 430 18.84 -11.62 47.95
C ASP A 430 20.00 -12.48 47.43
N LYS A 431 19.91 -13.79 47.68
CA LYS A 431 20.91 -14.80 47.34
C LYS A 431 20.46 -15.67 46.18
N ASN A 432 21.41 -16.26 45.47
CA ASN A 432 21.18 -17.16 44.35
C ASN A 432 20.85 -18.59 44.84
N ILE A 433 19.73 -18.76 45.53
CA ILE A 433 19.29 -20.04 46.11
C ILE A 433 18.10 -20.65 45.35
N LYS A 434 17.90 -21.96 45.54
CA LYS A 434 16.71 -22.67 45.04
C LYS A 434 15.73 -22.94 46.18
N ILE A 435 14.50 -22.47 46.05
CA ILE A 435 13.43 -22.61 47.05
C ILE A 435 12.42 -23.65 46.53
N PHE A 436 12.31 -24.76 47.24
CA PHE A 436 11.40 -25.87 46.96
C PHE A 436 10.26 -25.86 47.98
N GLY A 437 9.06 -25.52 47.50
CA GLY A 437 7.86 -25.44 48.32
C GLY A 437 7.31 -26.80 48.70
N ASN A 438 7.48 -27.83 47.87
CA ASN A 438 6.92 -29.17 48.12
C ASN A 438 5.41 -29.13 48.46
N ASN A 439 4.64 -28.27 47.79
CA ASN A 439 3.22 -28.01 48.04
C ASN A 439 2.92 -27.40 49.42
N ALA A 440 3.92 -26.84 50.12
CA ALA A 440 3.72 -26.10 51.36
C ALA A 440 2.89 -24.82 51.12
N THR A 441 2.07 -24.47 52.10
CA THR A 441 1.25 -23.25 52.09
C THR A 441 1.88 -22.17 52.95
N LEU A 442 2.20 -21.03 52.34
CA LEU A 442 2.65 -19.82 53.03
C LEU A 442 1.51 -18.82 53.04
N ILE A 443 1.02 -18.52 54.25
CA ILE A 443 -0.06 -17.56 54.49
C ILE A 443 0.57 -16.27 54.99
N GLY A 444 0.34 -15.17 54.26
CA GLY A 444 0.80 -13.84 54.63
C GLY A 444 0.10 -13.31 55.88
N TYR A 445 0.67 -12.25 56.46
CA TYR A 445 0.10 -11.59 57.63
C TYR A 445 -1.32 -11.07 57.38
N ASN A 446 -2.22 -11.33 58.33
CA ASN A 446 -3.62 -10.91 58.32
C ASN A 446 -3.82 -9.39 58.57
N ASN A 447 -2.97 -8.52 58.01
CA ASN A 447 -3.11 -7.06 57.91
C ASN A 447 -2.07 -6.48 56.91
N ILE A 448 -2.36 -5.31 56.33
CA ILE A 448 -1.52 -4.68 55.27
C ILE A 448 -0.37 -3.81 55.81
N ASP A 449 0.08 -4.00 57.06
CA ASP A 449 1.18 -3.21 57.63
C ASP A 449 2.53 -3.59 57.00
N LEU A 450 3.25 -2.59 56.46
CA LEU A 450 4.59 -2.77 55.91
C LEU A 450 5.62 -3.17 56.98
N ASN A 451 5.34 -2.94 58.26
CA ASN A 451 6.21 -3.36 59.36
C ASN A 451 6.32 -4.89 59.48
N ASN A 452 5.40 -5.65 58.88
CA ASN A 452 5.49 -7.10 58.80
C ASN A 452 6.53 -7.57 57.77
N ALA A 453 6.95 -6.70 56.85
CA ALA A 453 8.04 -7.01 55.93
C ALA A 453 9.39 -7.01 56.68
N PRO A 454 10.33 -7.90 56.31
CA PRO A 454 11.67 -7.92 56.89
C PRO A 454 12.31 -6.53 56.86
N GLU A 455 13.01 -6.15 57.93
CA GLU A 455 13.50 -4.78 58.12
C GLU A 455 14.36 -4.29 56.93
N LYS A 456 15.21 -5.18 56.39
CA LYS A 456 16.05 -4.91 55.21
C LYS A 456 15.25 -4.59 53.94
N VAL A 457 14.07 -5.19 53.76
CA VAL A 457 13.19 -4.96 52.60
C VAL A 457 12.68 -3.51 52.59
N ARG A 458 12.22 -3.02 53.75
CA ARG A 458 11.56 -1.71 53.89
C ARG A 458 12.52 -0.54 54.18
N LYS A 459 13.71 -0.79 54.72
CA LYS A 459 14.74 0.23 54.97
C LYS A 459 15.20 0.92 53.69
N SER A 460 15.65 2.17 53.82
CA SER A 460 16.20 2.93 52.70
C SER A 460 17.48 2.30 52.15
N THR A 461 17.83 2.57 50.89
CA THR A 461 19.10 2.11 50.31
C THR A 461 20.32 2.70 51.03
N ALA A 462 20.20 3.90 51.58
CA ALA A 462 21.23 4.53 52.41
C ALA A 462 21.48 3.78 53.73
N GLU A 463 20.49 3.05 54.22
CA GLU A 463 20.58 2.19 55.41
C GLU A 463 20.92 0.73 55.07
N GLY A 464 21.31 0.44 53.82
CA GLY A 464 21.60 -0.92 53.35
C GLY A 464 20.36 -1.78 53.09
N GLY A 465 19.18 -1.17 53.01
CA GLY A 465 17.92 -1.83 52.64
C GLY A 465 17.57 -1.71 51.16
N TYR A 466 16.39 -2.22 50.79
CA TYR A 466 15.90 -2.25 49.40
C TYR A 466 14.88 -1.16 49.06
N ALA A 467 14.38 -0.43 50.05
CA ALA A 467 13.36 0.61 49.91
C ALA A 467 12.08 0.12 49.20
N VAL A 468 11.70 -1.15 49.40
CA VAL A 468 10.52 -1.74 48.78
C VAL A 468 9.27 -1.27 49.52
N ALA A 469 8.35 -0.68 48.77
CA ALA A 469 7.08 -0.18 49.29
C ALA A 469 5.91 -1.17 49.16
N TYR A 470 6.15 -2.37 48.63
CA TYR A 470 5.16 -3.44 48.46
C TYR A 470 5.18 -4.41 49.64
N ARG A 471 4.02 -4.91 50.04
CA ARG A 471 3.84 -6.01 51.02
C ARG A 471 3.75 -7.31 50.24
N ALA A 472 4.60 -8.29 50.54
CA ALA A 472 4.59 -9.58 49.89
C ALA A 472 4.85 -10.72 50.87
N VAL A 473 4.39 -11.93 50.52
CA VAL A 473 4.72 -13.14 51.28
C VAL A 473 6.16 -13.55 51.01
N LEU A 474 6.59 -13.43 49.75
CA LEU A 474 7.95 -13.72 49.31
C LEU A 474 8.52 -12.56 48.47
N TYR A 475 9.70 -12.11 48.85
CA TYR A 475 10.48 -11.12 48.11
C TYR A 475 11.72 -11.76 47.45
N ILE A 476 11.98 -11.43 46.19
CA ILE A 476 13.18 -11.86 45.44
C ILE A 476 13.92 -10.63 44.93
N LEU A 477 15.08 -10.33 45.50
CA LEU A 477 15.69 -8.99 45.39
C LEU A 477 17.14 -9.08 44.91
N ASN A 478 17.47 -8.39 43.81
CA ASN A 478 18.86 -8.24 43.34
C ASN A 478 19.63 -9.57 43.10
N SER A 479 18.98 -10.62 42.60
CA SER A 479 19.61 -11.94 42.40
C SER A 479 19.79 -12.30 40.91
N THR A 480 20.68 -13.24 40.60
CA THR A 480 21.06 -13.65 39.23
C THR A 480 20.74 -15.11 38.86
N GLY A 481 20.00 -15.83 39.71
CA GLY A 481 19.66 -17.24 39.45
C GLY A 481 18.76 -17.90 40.49
N VAL A 482 17.87 -17.15 41.14
CA VAL A 482 16.91 -17.71 42.10
C VAL A 482 15.91 -18.61 41.38
N VAL A 483 15.62 -19.78 41.97
CA VAL A 483 14.54 -20.68 41.54
C VAL A 483 13.53 -20.79 42.66
N VAL A 484 12.24 -20.61 42.37
CA VAL A 484 11.13 -20.83 43.30
C VAL A 484 10.19 -21.83 42.67
N SER A 485 9.87 -22.90 43.40
CA SER A 485 9.00 -23.97 42.92
C SER A 485 7.95 -24.42 43.92
N ASP A 486 6.78 -24.84 43.43
CA ASP A 486 5.78 -25.63 44.17
C ASP A 486 5.32 -25.05 45.53
N LEU A 487 5.19 -23.72 45.63
CA LEU A 487 4.64 -23.05 46.81
C LEU A 487 3.15 -22.71 46.61
N ASN A 488 2.34 -22.90 47.64
CA ASN A 488 0.99 -22.34 47.73
C ASN A 488 1.05 -21.03 48.53
N ILE A 489 0.96 -19.88 47.88
CA ILE A 489 1.05 -18.56 48.51
C ILE A 489 -0.33 -17.93 48.63
N LYS A 490 -0.75 -17.70 49.88
CA LYS A 490 -2.01 -17.03 50.21
C LYS A 490 -1.69 -15.70 50.88
N ALA A 491 -1.71 -14.62 50.12
CA ALA A 491 -1.61 -13.30 50.70
C ALA A 491 -2.96 -12.96 51.37
N GLN A 492 -3.05 -13.08 52.69
CA GLN A 492 -4.31 -12.91 53.41
C GLN A 492 -4.41 -11.51 54.02
N TYR A 493 -5.25 -10.64 53.47
CA TYR A 493 -5.49 -9.30 54.02
C TYR A 493 -6.99 -9.12 54.36
N PRO A 494 -7.39 -9.10 55.64
CA PRO A 494 -8.79 -9.03 56.01
C PRO A 494 -9.34 -7.63 55.73
N GLY A 495 -10.56 -7.56 55.18
CA GLY A 495 -11.17 -6.29 54.79
C GLY A 495 -10.74 -5.76 53.42
N TYR A 496 -10.14 -6.61 52.58
CA TYR A 496 -9.78 -6.24 51.21
C TYR A 496 -11.02 -5.81 50.42
N ASP A 497 -11.18 -4.50 50.31
CA ASP A 497 -12.26 -3.86 49.60
C ASP A 497 -11.77 -3.52 48.20
N THR A 498 -12.15 -4.37 47.23
CA THR A 498 -11.78 -4.22 45.83
C THR A 498 -12.21 -2.87 45.23
N THR A 499 -13.16 -2.17 45.86
CA THR A 499 -13.60 -0.84 45.43
C THR A 499 -12.69 0.29 45.89
N LYS A 500 -11.78 0.04 46.84
CA LYS A 500 -10.83 1.02 47.39
C LYS A 500 -9.44 0.93 46.79
N ALA A 501 -9.07 -0.19 46.18
CA ALA A 501 -7.75 -0.41 45.60
C ALA A 501 -7.49 0.57 44.43
N THR A 502 -6.81 1.66 44.73
CA THR A 502 -6.32 2.66 43.76
C THR A 502 -4.81 2.76 43.84
N THR A 503 -4.16 3.34 42.84
CA THR A 503 -2.69 3.38 42.69
C THR A 503 -1.93 3.98 43.88
N THR A 504 -2.61 4.68 44.80
CA THR A 504 -2.02 5.31 45.99
C THR A 504 -2.28 4.55 47.29
N THR A 505 -3.20 3.58 47.30
CA THR A 505 -3.59 2.81 48.50
C THR A 505 -2.62 1.70 48.84
N ASP A 506 -2.62 1.26 50.10
CA ASP A 506 -1.79 0.14 50.56
C ASP A 506 -2.31 -1.20 50.05
N GLU A 507 -3.63 -1.33 49.86
CA GLU A 507 -4.29 -2.48 49.25
C GLU A 507 -3.72 -2.77 47.85
N TYR A 508 -3.50 -1.72 47.05
CA TYR A 508 -2.88 -1.80 45.72
C TYR A 508 -1.41 -2.27 45.76
N LYS A 509 -0.73 -2.10 46.91
CA LYS A 509 0.70 -2.42 47.08
C LYS A 509 0.93 -3.78 47.72
N THR A 510 0.08 -4.76 47.43
CA THR A 510 0.18 -6.14 47.95
C THR A 510 0.51 -7.13 46.85
N ALA A 511 1.45 -8.05 47.08
CA ALA A 511 1.84 -9.09 46.11
C ALA A 511 1.93 -10.47 46.77
N GLY A 512 1.69 -11.55 46.00
CA GLY A 512 2.06 -12.89 46.45
C GLY A 512 3.58 -13.02 46.46
N ILE A 513 4.18 -12.81 45.29
CA ILE A 513 5.63 -12.70 45.08
C ILE A 513 5.95 -11.32 44.53
N TYR A 514 6.86 -10.60 45.18
CA TYR A 514 7.43 -9.36 44.65
C TYR A 514 8.91 -9.59 44.30
N ALA A 515 9.26 -9.37 43.04
CA ALA A 515 10.60 -9.57 42.53
C ALA A 515 11.10 -8.27 41.90
N THR A 516 12.30 -7.81 42.28
CA THR A 516 12.88 -6.62 41.66
C THR A 516 14.37 -6.75 41.39
N LYS A 517 14.83 -6.20 40.25
CA LYS A 517 16.24 -6.14 39.83
C LYS A 517 16.94 -7.49 39.72
N ASN A 518 16.22 -8.51 39.26
CA ASN A 518 16.79 -9.85 39.10
C ASN A 518 17.29 -10.13 37.68
N ASN A 519 18.07 -11.19 37.53
CA ASN A 519 18.45 -11.77 36.25
C ASN A 519 18.30 -13.30 36.31
N ASN A 520 17.79 -13.96 35.27
CA ASN A 520 17.64 -15.42 35.21
C ASN A 520 16.83 -16.05 36.39
N MET A 521 15.84 -15.33 36.91
CA MET A 521 14.96 -15.86 37.96
C MET A 521 13.98 -16.88 37.36
N VAL A 522 13.70 -17.97 38.08
CA VAL A 522 12.67 -18.94 37.72
C VAL A 522 11.60 -19.01 38.80
N ILE A 523 10.33 -18.87 38.43
CA ILE A 523 9.17 -19.11 39.30
C ILE A 523 8.28 -20.13 38.62
N THR A 524 8.10 -21.31 39.23
CA THR A 524 7.34 -22.39 38.60
C THR A 524 6.50 -23.24 39.53
N GLY A 525 5.36 -23.76 39.05
CA GLY A 525 4.53 -24.67 39.84
C GLY A 525 3.87 -24.06 41.08
N CYS A 526 3.92 -22.73 41.25
CA CYS A 526 3.32 -22.08 42.41
C CYS A 526 1.82 -21.86 42.22
N ASP A 527 1.05 -21.97 43.31
CA ASP A 527 -0.35 -21.55 43.41
C ASP A 527 -0.43 -20.26 44.21
N ILE A 528 -1.03 -19.18 43.67
CA ILE A 528 -0.98 -17.84 44.27
C ILE A 528 -2.35 -17.16 44.27
N THR A 529 -2.79 -16.68 45.44
CA THR A 529 -4.09 -16.00 45.63
C THR A 529 -4.06 -14.88 46.67
N GLY A 530 -5.03 -13.96 46.60
CA GLY A 530 -5.36 -13.01 47.67
C GLY A 530 -4.59 -11.69 47.70
N ALA A 531 -3.78 -11.40 46.68
CA ALA A 531 -3.02 -10.15 46.56
C ALA A 531 -3.55 -9.24 45.45
N SER A 532 -3.15 -7.97 45.44
CA SER A 532 -3.27 -7.11 44.24
C SER A 532 -2.52 -7.71 43.07
N TRP A 533 -1.27 -8.10 43.30
CA TRP A 533 -0.40 -8.68 42.28
C TRP A 533 -0.13 -10.15 42.61
N GLY A 534 -0.38 -11.08 41.70
CA GLY A 534 0.01 -12.47 41.92
C GLY A 534 1.54 -12.58 41.97
N ILE A 535 2.17 -12.35 40.83
CA ILE A 535 3.62 -12.18 40.67
C ILE A 535 3.88 -10.79 40.13
N PHE A 536 4.64 -9.99 40.88
CA PHE A 536 5.13 -8.69 40.41
C PHE A 536 6.63 -8.75 40.17
N GLY A 537 7.03 -8.95 38.92
CA GLY A 537 8.41 -8.83 38.46
C GLY A 537 8.69 -7.42 37.91
N GLU A 538 9.61 -6.71 38.56
CA GLU A 538 10.09 -5.39 38.16
C GLU A 538 11.59 -5.46 37.83
N TYR A 539 12.01 -4.88 36.71
CA TYR A 539 13.43 -4.82 36.30
C TYR A 539 14.17 -6.18 36.38
N SER A 540 13.47 -7.27 36.11
CA SER A 540 13.92 -8.65 36.31
C SER A 540 14.09 -9.38 34.98
N SER A 541 15.27 -9.22 34.37
CA SER A 541 15.54 -9.67 32.99
C SER A 541 15.74 -11.19 32.89
N ASN A 542 15.51 -11.75 31.70
CA ASN A 542 15.77 -13.17 31.39
C ASN A 542 15.05 -14.16 32.33
N SER A 543 13.91 -13.75 32.91
CA SER A 543 13.18 -14.57 33.89
C SER A 543 12.31 -15.63 33.21
N ILE A 544 12.12 -16.78 33.85
CA ILE A 544 11.15 -17.82 33.45
C ILE A 544 10.03 -17.86 34.47
N ILE A 545 8.81 -17.54 34.05
CA ILE A 545 7.60 -17.65 34.87
C ILE A 545 6.73 -18.70 34.21
N SER A 546 6.66 -19.90 34.80
CA SER A 546 6.00 -21.01 34.12
C SER A 546 5.20 -21.97 35.01
N LYS A 547 4.12 -22.57 34.49
CA LYS A 547 3.32 -23.57 35.23
C LYS A 547 2.73 -23.07 36.56
N ASN A 548 2.56 -21.76 36.72
CA ASN A 548 1.95 -21.21 37.94
C ASN A 548 0.43 -21.15 37.80
N ASN A 549 -0.29 -21.41 38.88
CA ASN A 549 -1.72 -21.18 39.01
C ASN A 549 -1.95 -19.91 39.83
N ILE A 550 -2.49 -18.86 39.21
CA ILE A 550 -2.66 -17.55 39.84
C ILE A 550 -4.13 -17.19 39.78
N HIS A 551 -4.78 -17.01 40.92
CA HIS A 551 -6.22 -16.81 40.94
C HIS A 551 -6.71 -15.87 42.03
N ASP A 552 -7.90 -15.32 41.82
CA ASP A 552 -8.58 -14.41 42.74
C ASP A 552 -7.69 -13.24 43.15
N ILE A 553 -7.11 -12.61 42.12
CA ILE A 553 -6.17 -11.51 42.22
C ILE A 553 -6.88 -10.17 41.99
N PHE A 554 -6.53 -9.16 42.79
CA PHE A 554 -7.28 -7.92 42.83
C PHE A 554 -6.82 -6.87 41.81
N THR A 555 -5.67 -7.00 41.17
CA THR A 555 -5.31 -6.17 40.01
C THR A 555 -4.83 -7.05 38.87
N THR A 556 -3.60 -7.54 38.93
CA THR A 556 -2.96 -8.24 37.82
C THR A 556 -2.34 -9.55 38.28
N GLY A 557 -2.61 -10.63 37.55
CA GLY A 557 -2.05 -11.95 37.84
C GLY A 557 -0.52 -11.96 37.75
N ILE A 558 0.02 -11.70 36.56
CA ILE A 558 1.47 -11.60 36.32
C ILE A 558 1.80 -10.22 35.78
N MET A 559 2.61 -9.47 36.52
CA MET A 559 3.18 -8.19 36.10
C MET A 559 4.65 -8.36 35.75
N ASN A 560 5.02 -7.97 34.54
CA ASN A 560 6.38 -7.92 34.01
C ASN A 560 6.70 -6.48 33.60
N PHE A 561 7.28 -5.73 34.53
CA PHE A 561 7.56 -4.31 34.42
C PHE A 561 9.06 -4.08 34.15
N GLY A 562 9.41 -3.35 33.10
CA GLY A 562 10.81 -3.08 32.72
C GLY A 562 11.71 -4.33 32.61
N SER A 563 11.15 -5.49 32.25
CA SER A 563 11.81 -6.80 32.39
C SER A 563 11.97 -7.49 31.02
N PRO A 564 13.06 -7.25 30.27
CA PRO A 564 13.27 -7.81 28.92
C PRO A 564 13.61 -9.32 28.95
N ASN A 565 13.47 -9.97 27.79
CA ASN A 565 13.79 -11.39 27.57
C ASN A 565 13.07 -12.41 28.50
N ALA A 566 11.98 -12.03 29.15
CA ALA A 566 11.24 -12.95 30.01
C ALA A 566 10.48 -14.02 29.20
N ILE A 567 10.39 -15.24 29.72
CA ILE A 567 9.57 -16.34 29.19
C ILE A 567 8.42 -16.58 30.17
N ILE A 568 7.20 -16.22 29.75
CA ILE A 568 5.97 -16.38 30.52
C ILE A 568 5.12 -17.46 29.83
N ILE A 569 5.19 -18.70 30.32
CA ILE A 569 4.68 -19.86 29.60
C ILE A 569 3.90 -20.83 30.48
N GLU A 570 2.84 -21.47 29.96
CA GLU A 570 2.09 -22.51 30.69
C GLU A 570 1.47 -22.06 32.03
N ASN A 571 1.28 -20.76 32.25
CA ASN A 571 0.61 -20.28 33.46
C ASN A 571 -0.91 -20.30 33.29
N THR A 572 -1.63 -20.54 34.38
CA THR A 572 -3.08 -20.37 34.47
C THR A 572 -3.37 -19.15 35.32
N VAL A 573 -4.09 -18.16 34.76
CA VAL A 573 -4.51 -16.95 35.47
C VAL A 573 -6.03 -16.82 35.43
N THR A 574 -6.71 -16.89 36.58
CA THR A 574 -8.17 -16.80 36.65
C THR A 574 -8.64 -15.72 37.61
N ASN A 575 -9.71 -14.99 37.27
CA ASN A 575 -10.31 -13.97 38.15
C ASN A 575 -9.37 -12.82 38.57
N ALA A 576 -8.37 -12.47 37.74
CA ALA A 576 -7.58 -11.26 37.95
C ALA A 576 -8.41 -10.01 37.58
N MET A 577 -8.71 -9.11 38.50
CA MET A 577 -9.72 -8.06 38.24
C MET A 577 -9.40 -7.12 37.06
N ASN A 578 -8.13 -6.84 36.80
CA ASN A 578 -7.68 -5.93 35.75
C ASN A 578 -6.97 -6.68 34.62
N HIS A 579 -5.75 -7.19 34.83
CA HIS A 579 -5.00 -7.85 33.75
C HIS A 579 -4.63 -9.29 34.11
N GLY A 580 -4.74 -10.22 33.17
CA GLY A 580 -4.23 -11.58 33.39
C GLY A 580 -2.69 -11.57 33.44
N ILE A 581 -2.10 -11.23 32.29
CA ILE A 581 -0.66 -11.03 32.13
C ILE A 581 -0.42 -9.63 31.60
N ASP A 582 0.58 -8.96 32.12
CA ASP A 582 0.83 -7.55 31.88
C ASP A 582 2.32 -7.28 31.68
N THR A 583 2.70 -6.92 30.46
CA THR A 583 4.07 -6.56 30.11
C THR A 583 4.13 -5.07 29.80
N ARG A 584 4.81 -4.28 30.63
CA ARG A 584 4.71 -2.83 30.50
C ARG A 584 5.97 -2.01 30.77
N HIS A 585 5.91 -0.75 30.33
CA HIS A 585 6.83 0.36 30.61
C HIS A 585 8.32 0.01 30.48
N GLY A 586 8.87 0.21 29.28
CA GLY A 586 10.30 -0.05 29.03
C GLY A 586 10.64 -1.54 28.99
N THR A 587 9.66 -2.42 29.13
CA THR A 587 9.80 -3.86 28.84
C THR A 587 10.05 -4.03 27.35
N GLY A 588 11.18 -4.63 27.00
CA GLY A 588 11.54 -4.99 25.63
C GLY A 588 13.03 -4.85 25.32
N PRO A 589 13.53 -5.63 24.35
CA PRO A 589 12.80 -6.59 23.52
C PRO A 589 12.65 -8.00 24.13
N ASN A 590 11.94 -8.88 23.41
CA ASN A 590 11.96 -10.35 23.51
C ASN A 590 11.25 -11.02 24.70
N VAL A 591 10.22 -10.40 25.27
CA VAL A 591 9.32 -11.16 26.15
C VAL A 591 8.50 -12.13 25.31
N THR A 592 8.47 -13.39 25.72
CA THR A 592 7.62 -14.43 25.13
C THR A 592 6.48 -14.75 26.07
N ILE A 593 5.24 -14.61 25.58
CA ILE A 593 4.02 -14.96 26.31
C ILE A 593 3.34 -16.08 25.52
N ALA A 594 3.45 -17.33 25.99
CA ALA A 594 2.94 -18.46 25.24
C ALA A 594 2.26 -19.54 26.06
N PHE A 595 1.33 -20.28 25.47
CA PHE A 595 0.68 -21.44 26.11
C PHE A 595 0.01 -21.15 27.47
N ASN A 596 -0.28 -19.88 27.78
CA ASN A 596 -0.95 -19.51 29.02
C ASN A 596 -2.46 -19.65 28.88
N THR A 597 -3.15 -19.96 29.97
CA THR A 597 -4.61 -19.94 30.06
C THR A 597 -5.04 -18.77 30.94
N ILE A 598 -5.75 -17.80 30.38
CA ILE A 598 -6.25 -16.62 31.11
C ILE A 598 -7.78 -16.61 31.06
N SER A 599 -8.46 -16.39 32.19
CA SER A 599 -9.93 -16.26 32.24
C SER A 599 -10.41 -15.21 33.24
N GLY A 600 -11.48 -14.48 32.89
CA GLY A 600 -12.20 -13.59 33.81
C GLY A 600 -11.55 -12.21 34.06
N ALA A 601 -10.46 -11.88 33.35
CA ALA A 601 -9.78 -10.60 33.48
C ALA A 601 -10.49 -9.44 32.78
N LYS A 602 -10.15 -8.17 33.09
CA LYS A 602 -10.66 -7.03 32.30
C LYS A 602 -10.02 -7.03 30.91
N GLU A 603 -8.70 -7.12 30.84
CA GLU A 603 -7.94 -7.46 29.64
C GLU A 603 -7.11 -8.72 29.91
N GLY A 604 -7.11 -9.69 29.00
CA GLY A 604 -6.42 -10.96 29.23
C GLY A 604 -4.89 -10.79 29.25
N ILE A 605 -4.31 -10.40 28.12
CA ILE A 605 -2.89 -10.07 27.98
C ILE A 605 -2.78 -8.59 27.62
N TYR A 606 -1.99 -7.84 28.38
CA TYR A 606 -1.86 -6.39 28.25
C TYR A 606 -0.40 -5.99 27.99
N LEU A 607 -0.11 -5.50 26.79
CA LEU A 607 1.20 -5.00 26.37
C LEU A 607 1.13 -3.47 26.39
N MET A 608 1.82 -2.82 27.33
CA MET A 608 1.64 -1.37 27.57
C MET A 608 2.96 -0.60 27.52
N HIS A 609 3.12 0.33 26.59
CA HIS A 609 4.34 1.14 26.46
C HIS A 609 5.62 0.28 26.46
N SER A 610 5.53 -0.83 25.72
CA SER A 610 6.49 -1.92 25.66
C SER A 610 6.84 -2.22 24.21
N LYS A 611 7.85 -3.04 23.94
CA LYS A 611 8.20 -3.35 22.55
C LYS A 611 8.86 -4.71 22.31
N GLY A 612 8.60 -5.30 21.15
CA GLY A 612 9.34 -6.43 20.64
C GLY A 612 8.98 -7.77 21.27
N HIS A 613 7.71 -8.01 21.60
CA HIS A 613 7.22 -9.22 22.27
C HIS A 613 6.56 -10.19 21.30
N THR A 614 6.54 -11.45 21.69
CA THR A 614 5.87 -12.52 20.94
C THR A 614 4.79 -13.14 21.82
N VAL A 615 3.54 -13.10 21.35
CA VAL A 615 2.34 -13.56 22.06
C VAL A 615 1.62 -14.63 21.24
N TYR A 616 1.74 -15.90 21.63
CA TYR A 616 1.20 -17.00 20.83
C TYR A 616 0.74 -18.22 21.60
N ASN A 617 -0.15 -19.03 21.01
CA ASN A 617 -0.69 -20.26 21.62
C ASN A 617 -1.37 -20.04 22.98
N ASN A 618 -1.75 -18.80 23.33
CA ASN A 618 -2.45 -18.55 24.58
C ASN A 618 -3.95 -18.83 24.41
N THR A 619 -4.57 -19.31 25.47
CA THR A 619 -6.02 -19.45 25.57
C THR A 619 -6.55 -18.36 26.48
N VAL A 620 -7.27 -17.40 25.93
CA VAL A 620 -7.82 -16.25 26.65
C VAL A 620 -9.35 -16.30 26.62
N LYS A 621 -9.98 -16.29 27.79
CA LYS A 621 -11.42 -16.51 27.94
C LYS A 621 -12.08 -15.41 28.76
N ASP A 622 -13.32 -15.09 28.41
CA ASP A 622 -14.27 -14.36 29.25
C ASP A 622 -13.72 -13.02 29.78
N CYS A 623 -12.95 -12.30 28.96
CA CYS A 623 -12.41 -11.01 29.36
C CYS A 623 -13.46 -9.90 29.21
N LYS A 624 -13.52 -8.98 30.18
CA LYS A 624 -14.55 -7.92 30.21
C LYS A 624 -14.44 -6.93 29.05
N ILE A 625 -13.22 -6.66 28.56
CA ILE A 625 -12.96 -5.75 27.43
C ILE A 625 -12.37 -6.53 26.24
N SER A 626 -11.12 -6.96 26.35
CA SER A 626 -10.36 -7.55 25.25
C SER A 626 -9.58 -8.79 25.69
N GLY A 627 -9.39 -9.73 24.77
CA GLY A 627 -8.49 -10.86 25.01
C GLY A 627 -7.04 -10.40 25.10
N ILE A 628 -6.56 -9.69 24.09
CA ILE A 628 -5.18 -9.18 24.04
C ILE A 628 -5.22 -7.69 23.74
N THR A 629 -4.38 -6.89 24.39
CA THR A 629 -4.27 -5.45 24.15
C THR A 629 -2.82 -5.04 23.93
N ALA A 630 -2.57 -4.27 22.88
CA ALA A 630 -1.32 -3.57 22.61
C ALA A 630 -1.56 -2.07 22.71
N TYR A 631 -1.21 -1.47 23.86
CA TYR A 631 -1.45 -0.07 24.18
C TYR A 631 -0.14 0.73 24.20
N GLY A 632 0.04 1.63 23.23
CA GLY A 632 1.28 2.40 23.07
C GLY A 632 2.51 1.51 22.91
N SER A 633 2.30 0.25 22.49
CA SER A 633 3.34 -0.76 22.37
C SER A 633 3.77 -0.97 20.92
N GLY A 634 4.99 -1.46 20.74
CA GLY A 634 5.72 -1.40 19.49
C GLY A 634 6.31 -2.74 19.04
N ASN A 635 6.38 -3.04 17.75
CA ASN A 635 7.11 -4.23 17.25
C ASN A 635 6.60 -5.57 17.83
N GLU A 636 5.30 -5.67 18.12
CA GLU A 636 4.72 -6.87 18.74
C GLU A 636 4.34 -7.93 17.69
N VAL A 637 4.32 -9.21 18.06
CA VAL A 637 3.83 -10.32 17.22
C VAL A 637 2.77 -11.11 17.98
N ILE A 638 1.54 -11.18 17.44
CA ILE A 638 0.39 -11.81 18.10
C ILE A 638 -0.26 -12.82 17.15
N PHE A 639 -0.15 -14.12 17.42
CA PHE A 639 -0.66 -15.17 16.51
C PHE A 639 -0.97 -16.47 17.25
N ASN A 640 -1.79 -17.32 16.64
CA ASN A 640 -2.24 -18.63 17.11
C ASN A 640 -2.82 -18.63 18.54
N ASN A 641 -3.41 -17.53 18.98
CA ASN A 641 -4.11 -17.47 20.26
C ASN A 641 -5.58 -17.89 20.07
N THR A 642 -6.15 -18.55 21.08
CA THR A 642 -7.58 -18.87 21.15
C THR A 642 -8.25 -17.86 22.08
N ILE A 643 -9.08 -16.97 21.52
CA ILE A 643 -9.75 -15.90 22.27
C ILE A 643 -11.26 -16.13 22.23
N SER A 644 -11.88 -16.30 23.40
CA SER A 644 -13.31 -16.63 23.50
C SER A 644 -14.00 -15.90 24.65
N GLY A 645 -15.32 -15.70 24.57
CA GLY A 645 -16.11 -15.07 25.64
C GLY A 645 -15.86 -13.57 25.86
N SER A 646 -14.78 -13.02 25.32
CA SER A 646 -14.48 -11.59 25.29
C SER A 646 -15.24 -10.87 24.19
N ARG A 647 -15.45 -9.55 24.32
CA ARG A 647 -16.06 -8.74 23.25
C ARG A 647 -15.08 -8.36 22.14
N ILE A 648 -13.88 -7.96 22.54
CA ILE A 648 -12.79 -7.62 21.63
C ILE A 648 -11.79 -8.77 21.63
N GLY A 649 -11.41 -9.24 20.45
CA GLY A 649 -10.32 -10.20 20.30
C GLY A 649 -9.00 -9.55 20.70
N ILE A 650 -8.54 -8.61 19.87
CA ILE A 650 -7.31 -7.85 20.02
C ILE A 650 -7.62 -6.35 19.99
N LEU A 651 -7.09 -5.58 20.95
CA LEU A 651 -7.22 -4.12 21.01
C LEU A 651 -5.85 -3.47 20.75
N LEU A 652 -5.75 -2.64 19.72
CA LEU A 652 -4.57 -1.84 19.41
C LEU A 652 -4.86 -0.38 19.78
N GLY A 653 -4.20 0.16 20.80
CA GLY A 653 -4.56 1.47 21.38
C GLY A 653 -3.36 2.37 21.62
N GLY A 654 -3.60 3.66 21.89
CA GLY A 654 -2.63 4.49 22.63
C GLY A 654 -1.32 4.82 21.90
N GLY A 655 -1.30 4.86 20.57
CA GLY A 655 -0.09 5.14 19.79
C GLY A 655 0.81 3.91 19.54
N TYR A 656 0.20 2.73 19.43
CA TYR A 656 0.90 1.50 19.02
C TYR A 656 1.60 1.65 17.66
N TYR A 657 2.67 0.88 17.41
CA TYR A 657 3.39 0.90 16.14
C TYR A 657 3.99 -0.48 15.79
N ASN A 658 4.03 -0.84 14.51
CA ASN A 658 4.60 -2.11 14.05
C ASN A 658 4.10 -3.38 14.78
N VAL A 659 2.79 -3.45 15.09
CA VAL A 659 2.17 -4.64 15.69
C VAL A 659 1.72 -5.60 14.59
N THR A 660 2.31 -6.79 14.56
CA THR A 660 1.96 -7.87 13.63
C THR A 660 0.92 -8.78 14.29
N VAL A 661 -0.23 -8.93 13.63
CA VAL A 661 -1.28 -9.87 14.05
C VAL A 661 -1.41 -10.96 13.00
N GLY A 662 -1.03 -12.19 13.36
CA GLY A 662 -1.22 -13.38 12.53
C GLY A 662 -2.59 -14.02 12.73
N THR A 663 -2.78 -15.24 12.25
CA THR A 663 -4.01 -16.02 12.43
C THR A 663 -4.30 -16.24 13.92
N ASN A 664 -5.50 -15.93 14.40
CA ASN A 664 -5.96 -16.26 15.76
C ASN A 664 -7.36 -16.87 15.68
N ALA A 665 -7.72 -17.71 16.65
CA ALA A 665 -9.05 -18.31 16.74
C ALA A 665 -9.96 -17.48 17.64
N TYR A 666 -11.16 -17.12 17.15
CA TYR A 666 -12.08 -16.25 17.85
C TYR A 666 -13.44 -16.92 18.07
N LYS A 667 -13.95 -16.88 19.31
CA LYS A 667 -15.34 -17.22 19.69
C LYS A 667 -15.87 -16.17 20.65
N LEU A 668 -16.07 -14.96 20.14
CA LEU A 668 -16.41 -13.75 20.92
C LEU A 668 -17.89 -13.73 21.32
N ASP A 669 -18.22 -13.08 22.44
CA ASP A 669 -19.59 -13.01 22.98
C ASP A 669 -20.12 -11.56 23.08
N SER A 670 -21.42 -11.40 22.84
CA SER A 670 -22.17 -10.15 22.98
C SER A 670 -22.61 -9.94 24.43
N LEU A 671 -21.68 -9.55 25.30
CA LEU A 671 -22.02 -9.18 26.68
C LEU A 671 -22.92 -7.91 26.73
N PRO A 672 -23.73 -7.69 27.78
CA PRO A 672 -24.55 -6.48 27.95
C PRO A 672 -23.70 -5.26 28.40
N PHE A 673 -23.04 -4.57 27.46
CA PHE A 673 -22.38 -3.27 27.68
C PHE A 673 -22.16 -2.58 26.31
N PRO A 674 -22.17 -1.24 26.16
CA PRO A 674 -21.82 -0.60 24.89
C PRO A 674 -20.36 -0.89 24.47
N PRO A 675 -20.06 -1.14 23.18
CA PRO A 675 -21.00 -1.31 22.06
C PRO A 675 -21.59 -2.73 21.97
N THR A 676 -22.74 -2.84 21.29
CA THR A 676 -23.57 -4.06 21.18
C THR A 676 -23.11 -5.10 20.14
N PHE A 677 -21.85 -5.08 19.69
CA PHE A 677 -21.30 -5.98 18.67
C PHE A 677 -19.88 -6.46 19.01
N VAL A 678 -19.52 -7.67 18.57
CA VAL A 678 -18.18 -8.27 18.76
C VAL A 678 -17.17 -7.70 17.75
N THR A 679 -15.88 -7.69 18.08
CA THR A 679 -14.83 -7.15 17.19
C THR A 679 -13.53 -7.96 17.31
N TYR A 680 -13.04 -8.53 16.20
CA TYR A 680 -11.80 -9.33 16.22
C TYR A 680 -10.56 -8.48 16.49
N ILE A 681 -10.43 -7.33 15.81
CA ILE A 681 -9.37 -6.36 16.04
C ILE A 681 -9.99 -4.96 16.15
N ALA A 682 -9.80 -4.29 17.28
CA ALA A 682 -10.21 -2.92 17.51
C ALA A 682 -8.99 -1.99 17.50
N ARG A 683 -9.14 -0.77 16.97
CA ARG A 683 -8.11 0.27 17.00
C ARG A 683 -8.62 1.48 17.77
N ALA A 684 -7.82 2.04 18.66
CA ALA A 684 -8.16 3.22 19.45
C ALA A 684 -7.03 4.26 19.40
N ASP A 685 -7.33 5.46 18.91
CA ASP A 685 -6.37 6.57 18.87
C ASP A 685 -5.96 7.04 20.27
N SER A 686 -4.80 7.72 20.33
CA SER A 686 -4.08 8.15 21.54
C SER A 686 -4.86 9.00 22.56
N LYS A 687 -6.12 9.37 22.28
CA LYS A 687 -6.93 10.27 23.09
C LYS A 687 -8.08 9.60 23.88
N TYR A 688 -8.35 8.31 23.68
CA TYR A 688 -9.60 7.71 24.14
C TYR A 688 -9.40 6.67 25.26
N GLN A 689 -9.40 7.15 26.51
CA GLN A 689 -9.23 6.33 27.72
C GLN A 689 -10.57 5.93 28.39
N SER A 690 -11.72 6.08 27.74
CA SER A 690 -13.00 5.58 28.27
C SER A 690 -13.68 4.61 27.32
N ALA A 691 -14.26 3.54 27.88
CA ALA A 691 -14.93 2.46 27.16
C ALA A 691 -16.05 2.95 26.22
N ASP A 692 -16.59 4.14 26.46
CA ASP A 692 -17.68 4.75 25.69
C ASP A 692 -17.23 5.40 24.36
N ASN A 693 -15.92 5.52 24.11
CA ASN A 693 -15.38 6.32 23.00
C ASN A 693 -14.51 5.53 22.00
N VAL A 694 -14.71 4.21 21.88
CA VAL A 694 -14.06 3.39 20.83
C VAL A 694 -14.58 3.83 19.45
N VAL A 695 -13.82 4.66 18.74
CA VAL A 695 -14.08 5.01 17.35
C VAL A 695 -13.59 3.86 16.46
N ARG A 696 -14.50 3.29 15.66
CA ARG A 696 -14.18 2.28 14.64
C ARG A 696 -13.24 2.90 13.60
N THR A 697 -11.99 2.45 13.48
CA THR A 697 -11.13 2.94 12.39
C THR A 697 -10.94 1.95 11.24
N TYR A 698 -11.14 0.65 11.42
CA TYR A 698 -11.30 -0.32 10.32
C TYR A 698 -12.12 -1.50 10.81
N SER A 699 -13.34 -1.68 10.28
CA SER A 699 -13.90 -3.02 10.16
C SER A 699 -13.13 -3.69 9.02
N ASP A 700 -12.85 -4.99 9.13
CA ASP A 700 -12.68 -5.78 7.92
C ASP A 700 -14.03 -5.69 7.21
N LYS A 701 -14.15 -4.71 6.32
CA LYS A 701 -15.37 -4.52 5.56
C LYS A 701 -15.62 -5.83 4.83
N GLU A 702 -16.78 -6.44 5.07
CA GLU A 702 -17.15 -7.68 4.42
C GLU A 702 -17.08 -7.49 2.90
N THR A 703 -16.53 -8.47 2.20
CA THR A 703 -16.44 -8.40 0.73
C THR A 703 -17.85 -8.46 0.16
N ALA A 704 -18.28 -7.36 -0.45
CA ALA A 704 -19.52 -7.31 -1.19
C ALA A 704 -19.32 -7.85 -2.61
N LYS A 705 -20.36 -8.47 -3.15
CA LYS A 705 -20.42 -9.06 -4.48
C LYS A 705 -21.68 -8.56 -5.17
N ILE A 706 -21.51 -8.02 -6.37
CA ILE A 706 -22.64 -7.76 -7.27
C ILE A 706 -22.77 -8.97 -8.19
N THR A 707 -23.91 -9.63 -8.13
CA THR A 707 -24.26 -10.75 -9.01
C THR A 707 -25.30 -10.32 -10.03
N THR A 708 -25.08 -10.79 -11.26
CA THR A 708 -26.06 -10.77 -12.35
C THR A 708 -26.57 -12.21 -12.55
N THR A 709 -27.34 -12.46 -13.61
CA THR A 709 -27.75 -13.84 -13.98
C THR A 709 -26.53 -14.74 -14.19
N GLU A 710 -26.69 -16.06 -14.00
CA GLU A 710 -25.59 -17.06 -14.01
C GLU A 710 -24.67 -17.00 -15.24
N THR A 711 -25.14 -16.43 -16.36
CA THR A 711 -24.41 -16.34 -17.63
C THR A 711 -23.69 -15.01 -17.85
N GLY A 712 -23.78 -14.03 -16.93
CA GLY A 712 -23.24 -12.68 -17.13
C GLY A 712 -23.97 -11.86 -18.21
N ILE A 713 -25.12 -12.34 -18.69
CA ILE A 713 -25.97 -11.69 -19.69
C ILE A 713 -27.32 -11.32 -19.06
N ILE A 714 -27.58 -10.03 -18.93
CA ILE A 714 -28.87 -9.51 -18.49
C ILE A 714 -29.76 -9.33 -19.72
N SER A 715 -30.89 -10.02 -19.75
CA SER A 715 -31.91 -9.84 -20.80
C SER A 715 -33.11 -9.10 -20.21
N ALA A 716 -33.46 -7.96 -20.80
CA ALA A 716 -34.61 -7.16 -20.39
C ALA A 716 -35.50 -6.85 -21.59
N LYS A 717 -36.81 -6.71 -21.37
CA LYS A 717 -37.74 -6.31 -22.42
C LYS A 717 -37.87 -4.79 -22.46
N TYR A 718 -37.98 -4.24 -23.67
CA TYR A 718 -38.20 -2.82 -23.86
C TYR A 718 -39.47 -2.32 -23.17
N THR A 719 -40.56 -3.10 -23.16
CA THR A 719 -41.82 -2.70 -22.50
C THR A 719 -41.79 -2.77 -20.96
N GLU A 720 -40.90 -3.57 -20.37
CA GLU A 720 -40.78 -3.72 -18.90
C GLU A 720 -39.90 -2.62 -18.28
N ASN A 721 -39.07 -1.95 -19.11
CA ASN A 721 -38.25 -0.78 -18.78
C ASN A 721 -37.34 -0.92 -17.55
N GLY A 722 -37.01 -2.15 -17.13
CA GLY A 722 -36.07 -2.35 -16.05
C GLY A 722 -35.46 -3.74 -15.98
N PHE A 723 -34.40 -3.84 -15.20
CA PHE A 723 -33.67 -5.08 -14.94
C PHE A 723 -33.04 -5.05 -13.55
N ASN A 724 -32.66 -6.22 -13.05
CA ASN A 724 -32.20 -6.41 -11.68
C ASN A 724 -30.74 -6.86 -11.61
N VAL A 725 -30.06 -6.44 -10.55
CA VAL A 725 -28.80 -7.02 -10.07
C VAL A 725 -28.92 -7.25 -8.56
N THR A 726 -28.13 -8.16 -8.00
CA THR A 726 -28.19 -8.48 -6.57
C THR A 726 -26.86 -8.18 -5.89
N LEU A 727 -26.89 -7.48 -4.76
CA LEU A 727 -25.76 -7.19 -3.90
C LEU A 727 -25.80 -8.09 -2.67
N THR A 728 -24.80 -8.95 -2.52
CA THR A 728 -24.64 -9.85 -1.37
C THR A 728 -23.25 -9.75 -0.78
N ASP A 729 -23.05 -10.30 0.42
CA ASP A 729 -21.71 -10.62 0.91
C ASP A 729 -21.18 -11.92 0.25
N MET A 730 -20.01 -12.39 0.69
CA MET A 730 -19.38 -13.62 0.20
C MET A 730 -20.12 -14.90 0.62
N ASP A 731 -20.90 -14.85 1.70
CA ASP A 731 -21.71 -15.96 2.19
C ASP A 731 -23.11 -16.02 1.54
N GLY A 732 -23.41 -15.07 0.64
CA GLY A 732 -24.66 -14.98 -0.09
C GLY A 732 -25.78 -14.28 0.67
N LYS A 733 -25.48 -13.61 1.79
CA LYS A 733 -26.45 -12.80 2.54
C LYS A 733 -26.70 -11.48 1.82
N ALA A 734 -27.96 -11.07 1.76
CA ALA A 734 -28.40 -9.83 1.13
C ALA A 734 -27.83 -8.58 1.81
N ILE A 735 -27.29 -7.64 1.02
CA ILE A 735 -26.87 -6.31 1.49
C ILE A 735 -27.93 -5.28 1.05
N ALA A 736 -28.81 -4.93 1.98
CA ALA A 736 -29.97 -4.08 1.73
C ALA A 736 -29.66 -2.57 1.80
N LYS A 737 -30.53 -1.77 1.16
CA LYS A 737 -30.57 -0.30 1.22
C LYS A 737 -29.27 0.38 0.77
N GLN A 738 -28.55 -0.23 -0.16
CA GLN A 738 -27.31 0.32 -0.73
C GLN A 738 -27.53 0.84 -2.14
N THR A 739 -26.90 1.97 -2.46
CA THR A 739 -26.92 2.53 -3.82
C THR A 739 -25.92 1.80 -4.71
N ILE A 740 -26.41 1.25 -5.81
CA ILE A 740 -25.61 0.68 -6.90
C ILE A 740 -25.70 1.62 -8.10
N THR A 741 -24.57 1.88 -8.74
CA THR A 741 -24.48 2.68 -9.97
C THR A 741 -24.26 1.75 -11.15
N ALA A 742 -25.02 1.95 -12.23
CA ALA A 742 -24.84 1.28 -13.51
C ALA A 742 -24.37 2.29 -14.57
N THR A 743 -23.21 2.05 -15.16
CA THR A 743 -22.67 2.84 -16.26
C THR A 743 -22.94 2.10 -17.58
N ILE A 744 -23.77 2.69 -18.45
CA ILE A 744 -24.19 2.11 -19.73
C ILE A 744 -24.05 3.18 -20.82
N ASP A 745 -23.28 2.91 -21.88
CA ASP A 745 -22.97 3.89 -22.95
C ASP A 745 -22.49 5.27 -22.41
N GLY A 746 -21.69 5.25 -21.34
CA GLY A 746 -21.17 6.46 -20.69
C GLY A 746 -22.19 7.27 -19.89
N LYS A 747 -23.40 6.75 -19.68
CA LYS A 747 -24.42 7.34 -18.80
C LYS A 747 -24.56 6.55 -17.51
N ASN A 748 -24.75 7.26 -16.41
CA ASN A 748 -24.91 6.65 -15.08
C ASN A 748 -26.38 6.59 -14.69
N PHE A 749 -26.81 5.40 -14.25
CA PHE A 749 -28.11 5.14 -13.63
C PHE A 749 -27.87 4.65 -12.20
N THR A 750 -28.78 4.93 -11.27
CA THR A 750 -28.65 4.47 -9.88
C THR A 750 -29.91 3.71 -9.45
N ALA A 751 -29.71 2.69 -8.62
CA ALA A 751 -30.78 1.93 -7.98
C ALA A 751 -30.38 1.58 -6.55
N VAL A 752 -31.36 1.45 -5.66
CA VAL A 752 -31.14 1.07 -4.25
C VAL A 752 -31.54 -0.39 -4.06
N SER A 753 -30.69 -1.18 -3.40
CA SER A 753 -31.00 -2.57 -3.09
C SER A 753 -32.13 -2.70 -2.06
N ASP A 754 -33.05 -3.64 -2.28
CA ASP A 754 -34.12 -3.98 -1.34
C ASP A 754 -33.63 -4.88 -0.19
N ASP A 755 -34.54 -5.33 0.68
CA ASP A 755 -34.21 -6.21 1.83
C ASP A 755 -33.64 -7.59 1.40
N LYS A 756 -33.75 -7.95 0.12
CA LYS A 756 -33.15 -9.15 -0.50
C LYS A 756 -31.88 -8.84 -1.28
N GLY A 757 -31.37 -7.60 -1.19
CA GLY A 757 -30.16 -7.16 -1.90
C GLY A 757 -30.41 -6.84 -3.37
N ILE A 758 -31.65 -6.86 -3.86
CA ILE A 758 -31.97 -6.68 -5.28
C ILE A 758 -32.12 -5.19 -5.60
N ALA A 759 -31.33 -4.69 -6.56
CA ALA A 759 -31.45 -3.33 -7.08
C ALA A 759 -32.05 -3.35 -8.49
N THR A 760 -33.18 -2.65 -8.66
CA THR A 760 -33.91 -2.55 -9.94
C THR A 760 -33.61 -1.23 -10.65
N PHE A 761 -32.99 -1.33 -11.83
CA PHE A 761 -32.65 -0.17 -12.67
C PHE A 761 -33.73 0.09 -13.70
N ASN A 762 -34.20 1.35 -13.81
CA ASN A 762 -35.13 1.79 -14.86
C ASN A 762 -34.42 2.79 -15.79
N THR A 763 -34.04 2.35 -16.99
CA THR A 763 -33.04 3.08 -17.81
C THR A 763 -33.60 3.75 -19.06
N GLY A 764 -34.78 3.37 -19.55
CA GLY A 764 -35.37 3.96 -20.77
C GLY A 764 -34.56 3.68 -22.04
N LEU A 765 -33.71 2.66 -22.04
CA LEU A 765 -32.86 2.31 -23.17
C LEU A 765 -33.70 1.82 -24.35
N LYS A 766 -33.24 2.11 -25.58
CA LYS A 766 -33.86 1.58 -26.80
C LYS A 766 -33.46 0.09 -26.95
N PRO A 767 -34.17 -0.67 -27.79
CA PRO A 767 -33.75 -2.04 -28.06
C PRO A 767 -32.35 -2.10 -28.69
N GLY A 768 -31.52 -3.02 -28.21
CA GLY A 768 -30.12 -3.16 -28.61
C GLY A 768 -29.29 -3.90 -27.57
N ASP A 769 -28.02 -4.13 -27.92
CA ASP A 769 -27.01 -4.72 -27.05
C ASP A 769 -26.12 -3.62 -26.46
N TYR A 770 -25.91 -3.68 -25.15
CA TYR A 770 -25.15 -2.71 -24.38
C TYR A 770 -24.11 -3.40 -23.50
N SER A 771 -23.00 -2.72 -23.24
CA SER A 771 -22.08 -3.08 -22.15
C SER A 771 -22.42 -2.27 -20.92
N ALA A 772 -22.55 -2.94 -19.77
CA ALA A 772 -22.89 -2.32 -18.50
C ALA A 772 -21.84 -2.64 -17.43
N THR A 773 -21.38 -1.61 -16.73
CA THR A 773 -20.57 -1.75 -15.52
C THR A 773 -21.42 -1.37 -14.31
N PHE A 774 -21.52 -2.26 -13.34
CA PHE A 774 -22.21 -2.03 -12.07
C PHE A 774 -21.20 -1.82 -10.96
N SER A 775 -21.38 -0.78 -10.16
CA SER A 775 -20.51 -0.47 -9.04
C SER A 775 -21.29 -0.13 -7.78
N PHE A 776 -20.83 -0.69 -6.68
CA PHE A 776 -21.18 -0.32 -5.31
C PHE A 776 -19.93 0.31 -4.70
N ALA A 777 -20.04 1.55 -4.22
CA ALA A 777 -18.89 2.32 -3.73
C ALA A 777 -18.31 1.82 -2.39
N GLY A 778 -18.97 0.85 -1.75
CA GLY A 778 -18.67 0.44 -0.38
C GLY A 778 -19.37 1.31 0.65
N ASN A 779 -19.31 0.88 1.90
CA ASN A 779 -19.74 1.66 3.06
C ASN A 779 -18.88 1.28 4.28
N ASP A 780 -19.25 1.69 5.49
CA ASP A 780 -18.48 1.40 6.70
C ASP A 780 -18.40 -0.09 7.08
N ASN A 781 -19.27 -0.93 6.51
CA ASN A 781 -19.36 -2.36 6.79
C ASN A 781 -18.94 -3.25 5.60
N TYR A 782 -18.95 -2.73 4.38
CA TYR A 782 -18.75 -3.51 3.15
C TYR A 782 -17.79 -2.84 2.17
N ASN A 783 -16.93 -3.65 1.54
CA ASN A 783 -15.99 -3.18 0.52
C ASN A 783 -16.72 -2.71 -0.74
N ALA A 784 -16.06 -1.87 -1.54
CA ALA A 784 -16.53 -1.55 -2.87
C ALA A 784 -16.58 -2.80 -3.74
N ALA A 785 -17.60 -2.92 -4.59
CA ALA A 785 -17.79 -4.05 -5.48
C ALA A 785 -18.08 -3.56 -6.89
N THR A 786 -17.47 -4.18 -7.90
CA THR A 786 -17.71 -3.87 -9.31
C THR A 786 -17.91 -5.15 -10.11
N THR A 787 -18.82 -5.14 -11.07
CA THR A 787 -18.99 -6.23 -12.05
C THR A 787 -19.38 -5.69 -13.41
N ASN A 788 -19.06 -6.44 -14.47
CA ASN A 788 -19.44 -6.13 -15.84
C ASN A 788 -20.44 -7.15 -16.35
N ALA A 789 -21.40 -6.72 -17.17
CA ALA A 789 -22.33 -7.62 -17.84
C ALA A 789 -22.73 -7.09 -19.23
N ASN A 790 -23.10 -8.02 -20.11
CA ASN A 790 -23.76 -7.68 -21.36
C ASN A 790 -25.25 -7.50 -21.10
N LEU A 791 -25.81 -6.36 -21.49
CA LEU A 791 -27.22 -6.03 -21.35
C LEU A 791 -27.89 -6.06 -22.73
N ASN A 792 -28.78 -7.04 -22.94
CA ASN A 792 -29.63 -7.10 -24.13
C ASN A 792 -31.01 -6.52 -23.79
N ILE A 793 -31.37 -5.42 -24.44
CA ILE A 793 -32.73 -4.89 -24.44
C ILE A 793 -33.47 -5.46 -25.66
N ALA A 794 -34.27 -6.49 -25.44
CA ALA A 794 -35.03 -7.15 -26.47
C ALA A 794 -36.17 -6.25 -26.98
N ASP A 795 -36.30 -6.12 -28.31
CA ASP A 795 -37.42 -5.41 -28.93
C ASP A 795 -38.69 -6.28 -28.95
N ASP A 796 -39.43 -6.26 -27.85
CA ASP A 796 -40.67 -7.00 -27.65
C ASP A 796 -41.92 -6.24 -28.12
N ARG A 797 -41.76 -5.05 -28.71
CA ARG A 797 -42.88 -4.28 -29.29
C ARG A 797 -43.57 -5.05 -30.40
N ILE A 798 -44.88 -4.79 -30.54
CA ILE A 798 -45.73 -5.46 -31.51
C ILE A 798 -45.35 -5.00 -32.93
N GLY A 799 -44.99 -5.94 -33.80
CA GLY A 799 -44.72 -5.67 -35.21
C GLY A 799 -45.92 -5.00 -35.89
N THR A 800 -45.66 -4.07 -36.81
CA THR A 800 -46.74 -3.41 -37.57
C THR A 800 -46.55 -3.53 -39.07
N SER A 801 -47.65 -3.43 -39.79
CA SER A 801 -47.68 -3.47 -41.25
C SER A 801 -48.51 -2.32 -41.81
N LEU A 802 -48.00 -1.72 -42.88
CA LEU A 802 -48.71 -0.69 -43.64
C LEU A 802 -49.20 -1.27 -44.97
N THR A 803 -50.48 -1.07 -45.24
CA THR A 803 -51.06 -1.38 -46.56
C THR A 803 -51.51 -0.08 -47.23
N ALA A 804 -51.06 0.11 -48.47
CA ALA A 804 -51.44 1.22 -49.34
C ALA A 804 -51.44 0.70 -50.78
N SER A 805 -52.53 0.96 -51.50
CA SER A 805 -52.69 0.52 -52.89
C SER A 805 -52.28 1.60 -53.88
N ASP A 806 -51.77 1.20 -55.03
CA ASP A 806 -51.56 2.12 -56.15
C ASP A 806 -52.87 2.81 -56.53
N LYS A 807 -52.79 4.11 -56.82
CA LYS A 807 -53.97 4.93 -57.09
C LYS A 807 -53.85 5.69 -58.39
N ASN A 808 -54.79 5.42 -59.30
CA ASN A 808 -55.02 6.22 -60.50
C ASN A 808 -56.04 7.32 -60.20
N VAL A 809 -55.69 8.58 -60.44
CA VAL A 809 -56.60 9.71 -60.17
C VAL A 809 -56.49 10.80 -61.23
N TYR A 810 -57.61 11.42 -61.56
CA TYR A 810 -57.61 12.60 -62.43
C TYR A 810 -57.24 13.86 -61.64
N ILE A 811 -56.39 14.73 -62.20
CA ILE A 811 -55.94 15.98 -61.56
C ILE A 811 -57.10 16.90 -61.13
N GLN A 812 -58.23 16.86 -61.85
CA GLN A 812 -59.44 17.59 -61.47
C GLN A 812 -60.11 17.08 -60.19
N ALA A 813 -59.96 15.78 -59.89
CA ALA A 813 -60.50 15.18 -58.67
C ALA A 813 -59.62 15.54 -57.48
N ILE A 814 -58.31 15.68 -57.68
CA ILE A 814 -57.38 16.20 -56.67
C ILE A 814 -57.74 17.64 -56.30
N ALA A 815 -58.00 18.50 -57.29
CA ALA A 815 -58.46 19.87 -57.06
C ALA A 815 -59.78 19.98 -56.27
N LYS A 816 -60.52 18.87 -56.13
CA LYS A 816 -61.77 18.75 -55.36
C LYS A 816 -61.61 17.97 -54.06
N GLY A 817 -60.37 17.67 -53.65
CA GLY A 817 -60.08 16.95 -52.40
C GLY A 817 -60.12 15.43 -52.53
N SER A 818 -59.40 14.85 -53.51
CA SER A 818 -59.31 13.39 -53.64
C SER A 818 -58.60 12.76 -52.42
N LYS A 819 -59.25 11.77 -51.79
CA LYS A 819 -58.77 11.09 -50.57
C LYS A 819 -57.88 9.90 -50.88
N TYR A 820 -56.74 9.76 -50.22
CA TYR A 820 -55.87 8.58 -50.30
C TYR A 820 -55.81 7.89 -48.94
N GLN A 821 -56.09 6.59 -48.91
CA GLN A 821 -56.27 5.81 -47.69
C GLN A 821 -55.10 4.86 -47.48
N ILE A 822 -54.64 4.80 -46.23
CA ILE A 822 -53.55 3.94 -45.77
C ILE A 822 -54.08 3.19 -44.55
N THR A 823 -53.83 1.89 -44.46
CA THR A 823 -54.23 1.10 -43.29
C THR A 823 -52.99 0.66 -42.53
N LEU A 824 -53.00 0.87 -41.21
CA LEU A 824 -52.02 0.38 -40.25
C LEU A 824 -52.63 -0.77 -39.43
N LYS A 825 -51.93 -1.89 -39.40
CA LYS A 825 -52.31 -3.07 -38.62
C LYS A 825 -51.14 -3.60 -37.83
N ASP A 826 -51.41 -4.31 -36.74
CA ASP A 826 -50.40 -5.08 -36.04
C ASP A 826 -50.07 -6.39 -36.79
N ALA A 827 -49.10 -7.14 -36.28
CA ALA A 827 -48.63 -8.41 -36.84
C ALA A 827 -49.73 -9.49 -36.87
N SER A 828 -50.74 -9.40 -36.00
CA SER A 828 -51.89 -10.31 -35.98
C SER A 828 -52.99 -9.90 -36.97
N GLY A 829 -52.85 -8.74 -37.64
CA GLY A 829 -53.83 -8.21 -38.57
C GLY A 829 -54.91 -7.34 -37.94
N LYS A 830 -54.82 -7.05 -36.63
CA LYS A 830 -55.73 -6.15 -35.91
C LYS A 830 -55.43 -4.70 -36.27
N ALA A 831 -56.48 -3.90 -36.42
CA ALA A 831 -56.39 -2.49 -36.74
C ALA A 831 -55.78 -1.67 -35.60
N ILE A 832 -54.85 -0.75 -35.92
CA ILE A 832 -54.23 0.14 -34.94
C ILE A 832 -54.80 1.56 -35.10
N ALA A 833 -55.61 1.99 -34.15
CA ALA A 833 -56.28 3.30 -34.14
C ALA A 833 -55.44 4.40 -33.47
N GLY A 834 -55.72 5.66 -33.81
CA GLY A 834 -55.15 6.83 -33.13
C GLY A 834 -53.69 7.15 -33.46
N LYS A 835 -53.08 6.52 -34.47
CA LYS A 835 -51.66 6.70 -34.80
C LYS A 835 -51.44 7.59 -36.01
N GLU A 836 -50.44 8.48 -35.95
CA GLU A 836 -50.10 9.38 -37.05
C GLU A 836 -49.36 8.61 -38.17
N ILE A 837 -49.87 8.75 -39.39
CA ILE A 837 -49.23 8.27 -40.62
C ILE A 837 -48.74 9.46 -41.43
N VAL A 838 -47.48 9.40 -41.84
CA VAL A 838 -46.85 10.40 -42.70
C VAL A 838 -46.79 9.88 -44.13
N VAL A 839 -47.27 10.68 -45.09
CA VAL A 839 -47.24 10.38 -46.53
C VAL A 839 -46.49 11.50 -47.25
N LYS A 840 -45.35 11.20 -47.86
CA LYS A 840 -44.58 12.12 -48.71
C LYS A 840 -44.85 11.82 -50.18
N LEU A 841 -45.35 12.80 -50.94
CA LEU A 841 -45.66 12.68 -52.37
C LEU A 841 -45.25 13.94 -53.13
N ASN A 842 -44.30 13.81 -54.07
CA ASN A 842 -43.80 14.92 -54.91
C ASN A 842 -43.43 16.18 -54.09
N GLY A 843 -42.66 16.00 -53.02
CA GLY A 843 -42.20 17.07 -52.13
C GLY A 843 -43.23 17.59 -51.12
N VAL A 844 -44.49 17.13 -51.18
CA VAL A 844 -45.53 17.51 -50.21
C VAL A 844 -45.66 16.43 -49.14
N THR A 845 -45.66 16.86 -47.88
CA THR A 845 -45.89 15.98 -46.71
C THR A 845 -47.33 16.09 -46.25
N TYR A 846 -48.02 14.96 -46.15
CA TYR A 846 -49.34 14.82 -45.57
C TYR A 846 -49.25 14.03 -44.26
N LYS A 847 -50.04 14.42 -43.27
CA LYS A 847 -50.20 13.71 -42.00
C LYS A 847 -51.67 13.38 -41.80
N ALA A 848 -51.97 12.17 -41.34
CA ALA A 848 -53.31 11.76 -40.96
C ALA A 848 -53.27 10.71 -39.85
N THR A 849 -54.23 10.79 -38.94
CA THR A 849 -54.37 9.84 -37.84
C THR A 849 -55.25 8.66 -38.26
N THR A 850 -54.91 7.45 -37.85
CA THR A 850 -55.73 6.26 -38.10
C THR A 850 -57.02 6.29 -37.28
N ASN A 851 -58.14 5.89 -37.90
CA ASN A 851 -59.42 5.73 -37.20
C ASN A 851 -59.52 4.35 -36.49
N ALA A 852 -60.68 4.03 -35.91
CA ALA A 852 -60.95 2.74 -35.24
C ALA A 852 -60.65 1.49 -36.11
N ASN A 853 -60.71 1.63 -37.44
CA ASN A 853 -60.41 0.55 -38.40
C ASN A 853 -58.95 0.57 -38.88
N GLY A 854 -58.08 1.37 -38.26
CA GLY A 854 -56.67 1.49 -38.61
C GLY A 854 -56.42 2.32 -39.87
N ILE A 855 -57.43 3.06 -40.36
CA ILE A 855 -57.35 3.76 -41.66
C ILE A 855 -57.01 5.23 -41.45
N ALA A 856 -55.88 5.68 -41.98
CA ALA A 856 -55.51 7.08 -42.12
C ALA A 856 -55.91 7.59 -43.51
N THR A 857 -56.60 8.72 -43.59
CA THR A 857 -57.08 9.30 -44.85
C THR A 857 -56.48 10.69 -45.09
N VAL A 858 -55.62 10.82 -46.11
CA VAL A 858 -55.03 12.10 -46.51
C VAL A 858 -55.76 12.69 -47.72
N THR A 859 -55.91 14.01 -47.76
CA THR A 859 -56.49 14.71 -48.91
C THR A 859 -55.38 15.22 -49.83
N LEU A 860 -55.28 14.65 -51.04
CA LEU A 860 -54.23 14.99 -52.00
C LEU A 860 -54.42 16.42 -52.53
N LYS A 861 -53.32 17.18 -52.61
CA LYS A 861 -53.29 18.57 -53.13
C LYS A 861 -52.24 18.78 -54.25
N VAL A 862 -51.66 17.70 -54.79
CA VAL A 862 -50.59 17.78 -55.80
C VAL A 862 -51.11 18.26 -57.16
N ALA A 863 -50.47 19.30 -57.72
CA ALA A 863 -50.86 19.92 -58.99
C ALA A 863 -50.08 19.42 -60.22
N LYS A 864 -49.22 18.40 -60.08
CA LYS A 864 -48.39 17.85 -61.16
C LYS A 864 -48.93 16.51 -61.66
N THR A 865 -49.05 16.35 -62.97
CA THR A 865 -49.40 15.06 -63.61
C THR A 865 -48.16 14.17 -63.76
N GLY A 866 -48.34 12.85 -63.65
CA GLY A 866 -47.26 11.86 -63.74
C GLY A 866 -47.51 10.64 -62.87
N SER A 867 -46.62 9.65 -62.96
CA SER A 867 -46.55 8.56 -61.98
C SER A 867 -45.64 9.00 -60.84
N LEU A 868 -46.20 9.19 -59.65
CA LEU A 868 -45.49 9.75 -58.51
C LEU A 868 -45.37 8.71 -57.39
N LYS A 869 -44.16 8.51 -56.85
CA LYS A 869 -43.92 7.62 -55.70
C LYS A 869 -44.39 8.31 -54.41
N ALA A 870 -45.30 7.66 -53.71
CA ALA A 870 -45.67 7.99 -52.34
C ALA A 870 -44.81 7.16 -51.38
N THR A 871 -44.11 7.82 -50.47
CA THR A 871 -43.43 7.17 -49.34
C THR A 871 -44.31 7.34 -48.11
N ILE A 872 -44.74 6.23 -47.51
CA ILE A 872 -45.63 6.18 -46.36
C ILE A 872 -44.86 5.62 -45.17
N SER A 873 -44.97 6.26 -44.01
CA SER A 873 -44.31 5.80 -42.79
C SER A 873 -45.19 5.98 -41.56
N PHE A 874 -45.14 4.98 -40.69
CA PHE A 874 -45.52 5.03 -39.30
C PHE A 874 -44.24 4.97 -38.47
N ALA A 875 -44.02 5.95 -37.59
CA ALA A 875 -42.77 6.08 -36.85
C ALA A 875 -42.58 5.03 -35.75
N GLY A 876 -43.64 4.28 -35.39
CA GLY A 876 -43.65 3.44 -34.20
C GLY A 876 -43.94 4.26 -32.93
N ASP A 877 -44.06 3.57 -31.81
CA ASP A 877 -44.17 4.12 -30.46
C ASP A 877 -43.69 3.07 -29.43
N ASP A 878 -43.97 3.29 -28.14
CA ASP A 878 -43.54 2.40 -27.06
C ASP A 878 -44.21 1.02 -27.12
N THR A 879 -45.33 0.89 -27.84
CA THR A 879 -46.09 -0.36 -27.99
C THR A 879 -45.84 -1.04 -29.34
N TYR A 880 -45.68 -0.25 -30.40
CA TYR A 880 -45.71 -0.72 -31.79
C TYR A 880 -44.43 -0.37 -32.54
N LYS A 881 -43.90 -1.34 -33.29
CA LYS A 881 -42.72 -1.14 -34.16
C LYS A 881 -43.04 -0.20 -35.32
N ALA A 882 -42.02 0.54 -35.78
CA ALA A 882 -42.11 1.39 -36.96
C ALA A 882 -42.38 0.57 -38.23
N ALA A 883 -43.08 1.15 -39.20
CA ALA A 883 -43.32 0.54 -40.50
C ALA A 883 -43.21 1.56 -41.63
N SER A 884 -42.76 1.11 -42.80
CA SER A 884 -42.75 1.93 -44.01
C SER A 884 -43.25 1.16 -45.22
N LYS A 885 -43.85 1.88 -46.18
CA LYS A 885 -44.31 1.33 -47.45
C LYS A 885 -44.17 2.37 -48.55
N THR A 886 -44.05 1.90 -49.79
CA THR A 886 -44.13 2.77 -50.96
C THR A 886 -45.27 2.32 -51.86
N ALA A 887 -45.90 3.29 -52.53
CA ALA A 887 -46.99 3.06 -53.47
C ALA A 887 -46.96 4.12 -54.58
N THR A 888 -47.60 3.85 -55.70
CA THR A 888 -47.62 4.74 -56.87
C THR A 888 -48.95 5.48 -56.98
N VAL A 889 -48.89 6.81 -57.00
CA VAL A 889 -50.05 7.67 -57.30
C VAL A 889 -49.88 8.23 -58.71
N LYS A 890 -50.66 7.70 -59.66
CA LYS A 890 -50.65 8.12 -61.06
C LYS A 890 -51.71 9.18 -61.30
N ILE A 891 -51.25 10.41 -61.51
CA ILE A 891 -52.10 11.59 -61.72
C ILE A 891 -52.17 11.90 -63.21
N THR A 892 -53.37 11.84 -63.80
CA THR A 892 -53.58 12.07 -65.24
C THR A 892 -54.62 13.15 -65.51
N LYS A 893 -54.59 13.73 -66.72
CA LYS A 893 -55.71 14.52 -67.24
C LYS A 893 -56.80 13.57 -67.76
N GLU A 894 -58.06 13.93 -67.55
CA GLU A 894 -59.16 13.15 -68.11
C GLU A 894 -59.21 13.34 -69.64
N ALA A 895 -59.52 12.28 -70.39
CA ALA A 895 -59.67 12.41 -71.84
C ALA A 895 -60.90 13.26 -72.21
N SER A 896 -60.79 14.04 -73.28
CA SER A 896 -61.90 14.83 -73.83
C SER A 896 -62.54 14.11 -75.02
N LYS A 897 -63.87 14.19 -75.13
CA LYS A 897 -64.66 13.74 -76.27
C LYS A 897 -65.28 14.93 -76.99
N LEU A 898 -64.91 15.13 -78.25
CA LEU A 898 -65.42 16.20 -79.11
C LEU A 898 -66.37 15.62 -80.16
N THR A 899 -67.63 16.06 -80.15
CA THR A 899 -68.67 15.63 -81.10
C THR A 899 -68.99 16.77 -82.06
N ALA A 900 -68.77 16.52 -83.35
CA ALA A 900 -69.03 17.45 -84.45
C ALA A 900 -69.77 16.70 -85.55
N LYS A 901 -71.00 17.12 -85.88
CA LYS A 901 -71.85 16.45 -86.88
C LYS A 901 -71.79 17.19 -88.22
N LYS A 902 -71.86 16.45 -89.34
CA LYS A 902 -72.00 17.04 -90.68
C LYS A 902 -73.16 18.05 -90.69
N LYS A 903 -72.97 19.21 -91.34
CA LYS A 903 -74.01 20.25 -91.44
C LYS A 903 -73.97 20.93 -92.80
N THR A 904 -75.15 21.19 -93.34
CA THR A 904 -75.34 21.90 -94.61
C THR A 904 -75.85 23.32 -94.33
N PHE A 905 -75.33 24.30 -95.06
CA PHE A 905 -75.78 25.69 -95.01
C PHE A 905 -76.15 26.19 -96.40
N LYS A 906 -77.10 27.13 -96.49
CA LYS A 906 -77.42 27.85 -97.73
C LYS A 906 -76.32 28.87 -98.04
N ALA A 907 -76.00 29.06 -99.32
CA ALA A 907 -74.95 29.98 -99.76
C ALA A 907 -75.24 31.42 -99.32
N LYS A 908 -76.51 31.85 -99.38
CA LYS A 908 -76.98 33.20 -98.98
C LYS A 908 -76.77 33.55 -97.50
N THR A 909 -76.54 32.57 -96.63
CA THR A 909 -76.33 32.84 -95.20
C THR A 909 -74.95 33.46 -94.96
N LYS A 910 -74.90 34.78 -94.72
CA LYS A 910 -73.66 35.55 -94.47
C LYS A 910 -72.83 35.01 -93.29
N THR A 911 -73.52 34.61 -92.20
CA THR A 911 -72.89 34.04 -90.99
C THR A 911 -73.47 32.66 -90.66
N LYS A 912 -72.69 31.60 -90.86
CA LYS A 912 -73.11 30.21 -90.68
C LYS A 912 -72.83 29.76 -89.24
N LYS A 913 -73.90 29.49 -88.46
CA LYS A 913 -73.81 29.02 -87.06
C LYS A 913 -73.60 27.50 -86.99
N TYR A 914 -72.39 27.07 -86.64
CA TYR A 914 -72.01 25.67 -86.52
C TYR A 914 -71.76 25.30 -85.05
N ALA A 915 -72.44 24.28 -84.52
CA ALA A 915 -72.34 23.90 -83.12
C ALA A 915 -71.64 22.54 -82.95
N VAL A 916 -70.80 22.45 -81.92
CA VAL A 916 -70.13 21.21 -81.50
C VAL A 916 -70.30 21.04 -79.99
N THR A 917 -70.15 19.81 -79.52
CA THR A 917 -70.23 19.48 -78.09
C THR A 917 -68.90 18.91 -77.62
N LEU A 918 -68.36 19.45 -76.54
CA LEU A 918 -67.15 18.99 -75.86
C LEU A 918 -67.53 18.47 -74.47
N LYS A 919 -67.28 17.19 -74.24
CA LYS A 919 -67.53 16.49 -72.97
C LYS A 919 -66.26 15.78 -72.51
N SER A 920 -66.16 15.45 -71.24
CA SER A 920 -65.13 14.54 -70.71
C SER A 920 -65.40 13.10 -71.18
N LYS A 921 -64.45 12.18 -70.93
CA LYS A 921 -64.64 10.73 -71.16
C LYS A 921 -65.83 10.20 -70.36
N SER A 922 -66.00 10.67 -69.12
CA SER A 922 -67.16 10.38 -68.27
C SER A 922 -68.47 11.05 -68.72
N GLY A 923 -68.50 11.77 -69.84
CA GLY A 923 -69.72 12.37 -70.41
C GLY A 923 -70.14 13.71 -69.80
N LYS A 924 -69.38 14.25 -68.84
CA LYS A 924 -69.64 15.57 -68.23
C LYS A 924 -69.29 16.70 -69.19
N ALA A 925 -70.10 17.76 -69.21
CA ALA A 925 -69.85 18.92 -70.06
C ALA A 925 -68.57 19.66 -69.66
N ILE A 926 -67.67 19.92 -70.61
CA ILE A 926 -66.49 20.77 -70.38
C ILE A 926 -66.91 22.20 -70.72
N ALA A 927 -67.32 22.98 -69.71
CA ALA A 927 -67.80 24.35 -69.86
C ALA A 927 -66.65 25.37 -69.96
N LYS A 928 -66.93 26.55 -70.54
CA LYS A 928 -66.01 27.69 -70.71
C LYS A 928 -64.71 27.38 -71.49
N ALA A 929 -64.59 26.20 -72.10
CA ALA A 929 -63.42 25.77 -72.84
C ALA A 929 -63.39 26.38 -74.26
N LYS A 930 -62.22 26.89 -74.66
CA LYS A 930 -62.00 27.46 -75.99
C LYS A 930 -61.80 26.32 -77.01
N VAL A 931 -62.73 26.20 -77.94
CA VAL A 931 -62.65 25.27 -79.09
C VAL A 931 -62.37 26.09 -80.35
N LYS A 932 -61.54 25.55 -81.25
CA LYS A 932 -61.20 26.17 -82.53
C LYS A 932 -61.74 25.30 -83.67
N ILE A 933 -62.37 25.89 -84.67
CA ILE A 933 -62.67 25.24 -85.95
C ILE A 933 -61.88 25.91 -87.06
N THR A 934 -61.19 25.12 -87.87
CA THR A 934 -60.49 25.59 -89.06
C THR A 934 -61.19 25.04 -90.30
N VAL A 935 -61.58 25.91 -91.21
CA VAL A 935 -62.25 25.57 -92.48
C VAL A 935 -61.71 26.47 -93.59
N LYS A 936 -61.20 25.88 -94.69
CA LYS A 936 -60.53 26.59 -95.80
C LYS A 936 -59.43 27.56 -95.31
N GLY A 937 -58.51 27.07 -94.46
CA GLY A 937 -57.40 27.85 -93.91
C GLY A 937 -57.77 28.88 -92.83
N LYS A 938 -59.04 29.31 -92.73
CA LYS A 938 -59.48 30.29 -91.73
C LYS A 938 -59.92 29.62 -90.43
N SER A 939 -59.54 30.22 -89.30
CA SER A 939 -59.84 29.68 -87.97
C SER A 939 -60.85 30.55 -87.21
N PHE A 940 -61.86 29.91 -86.63
CA PHE A 940 -62.86 30.53 -85.76
C PHE A 940 -62.79 29.90 -84.38
N THR A 941 -62.98 30.70 -83.32
CA THR A 941 -62.99 30.19 -81.95
C THR A 941 -64.34 30.43 -81.28
N ALA A 942 -64.73 29.53 -80.39
CA ALA A 942 -65.92 29.65 -79.56
C ALA A 942 -65.64 29.03 -78.19
N LYS A 943 -66.22 29.60 -77.13
CA LYS A 943 -66.22 29.00 -75.79
C LYS A 943 -67.43 28.08 -75.64
N THR A 944 -67.27 26.95 -74.97
CA THR A 944 -68.38 26.07 -74.61
C THR A 944 -69.24 26.70 -73.51
N ASN A 945 -70.56 26.52 -73.56
CA ASN A 945 -71.47 26.90 -72.47
C ASN A 945 -71.55 25.82 -71.37
N ALA A 946 -72.42 26.00 -70.37
CA ALA A 946 -72.63 25.04 -69.27
C ALA A 946 -73.00 23.62 -69.74
N LYS A 947 -73.61 23.48 -70.93
CA LYS A 947 -73.96 22.19 -71.57
C LYS A 947 -72.83 21.63 -72.44
N GLY A 948 -71.63 22.24 -72.43
CA GLY A 948 -70.47 21.82 -73.21
C GLY A 948 -70.58 22.17 -74.70
N LYS A 949 -71.54 23.01 -75.10
CA LYS A 949 -71.81 23.34 -76.50
C LYS A 949 -71.05 24.61 -76.90
N ALA A 950 -70.23 24.54 -77.94
CA ALA A 950 -69.56 25.69 -78.56
C ALA A 950 -70.22 25.97 -79.92
N THR A 951 -70.63 27.22 -80.17
CA THR A 951 -71.25 27.64 -81.44
C THR A 951 -70.35 28.64 -82.16
N PHE A 952 -69.83 28.25 -83.31
CA PHE A 952 -68.99 29.07 -84.16
C PHE A 952 -69.83 29.93 -85.11
N LYS A 953 -69.43 31.20 -85.28
CA LYS A 953 -69.95 32.10 -86.31
C LYS A 953 -68.98 32.09 -87.50
N ILE A 954 -69.21 31.22 -88.47
CA ILE A 954 -68.35 31.08 -89.66
C ILE A 954 -68.78 32.11 -90.70
N THR A 955 -67.94 33.10 -90.96
CA THR A 955 -68.16 34.16 -91.97
C THR A 955 -67.31 33.92 -93.21
N LYS A 956 -67.66 34.55 -94.34
CA LYS A 956 -66.90 34.49 -95.61
C LYS A 956 -66.73 33.07 -96.21
N LEU A 957 -67.65 32.14 -95.90
CA LEU A 957 -67.76 30.82 -96.52
C LEU A 957 -68.94 30.82 -97.50
N THR A 958 -68.78 31.49 -98.65
CA THR A 958 -69.86 31.82 -99.61
C THR A 958 -69.87 30.93 -100.86
N LYS A 959 -68.75 30.31 -101.23
CA LYS A 959 -68.66 29.41 -102.38
C LYS A 959 -69.37 28.08 -102.10
N LYS A 960 -70.01 27.52 -103.12
CA LYS A 960 -70.67 26.21 -103.07
C LYS A 960 -69.61 25.12 -103.08
N ASP A 961 -69.51 24.35 -102.00
CA ASP A 961 -68.52 23.28 -101.88
C ASP A 961 -68.78 22.36 -100.67
N LYS A 962 -68.05 21.23 -100.60
CA LYS A 962 -67.89 20.39 -99.43
C LYS A 962 -66.55 20.70 -98.76
N TYR A 963 -66.59 21.50 -97.70
CA TYR A 963 -65.39 21.87 -96.96
C TYR A 963 -65.03 20.86 -95.88
N ALA A 964 -63.78 20.38 -95.89
CA ALA A 964 -63.20 19.71 -94.74
C ALA A 964 -62.93 20.73 -93.62
N ALA A 965 -63.51 20.49 -92.45
CA ALA A 965 -63.30 21.31 -91.27
C ALA A 965 -62.62 20.47 -90.17
N LYS A 966 -61.67 21.08 -89.47
CA LYS A 966 -60.97 20.49 -88.33
C LYS A 966 -61.38 21.24 -87.07
N VAL A 967 -62.07 20.55 -86.18
CA VAL A 967 -62.44 21.09 -84.86
C VAL A 967 -61.41 20.59 -83.85
N LYS A 968 -60.78 21.49 -83.10
CA LYS A 968 -59.73 21.19 -82.13
C LYS A 968 -60.04 21.84 -80.79
N PHE A 969 -60.00 21.04 -79.74
CA PHE A 969 -59.80 21.50 -78.37
C PHE A 969 -58.33 21.25 -78.01
N ALA A 970 -57.61 22.30 -77.62
CA ALA A 970 -56.18 22.22 -77.35
C ALA A 970 -55.84 21.51 -76.03
N GLY A 971 -56.84 21.15 -75.22
CA GLY A 971 -56.66 20.71 -73.85
C GLY A 971 -56.69 21.89 -72.86
N ASN A 972 -56.69 21.58 -71.57
CA ASN A 972 -56.47 22.54 -70.49
C ASN A 972 -55.74 21.85 -69.31
N ASN A 973 -55.76 22.44 -68.12
CA ASN A 973 -55.11 21.88 -66.92
C ASN A 973 -55.70 20.53 -66.50
N TYR A 974 -56.96 20.26 -66.86
CA TYR A 974 -57.72 19.10 -66.38
C TYR A 974 -57.99 18.04 -67.45
N PHE A 975 -58.05 18.47 -68.72
CA PHE A 975 -58.51 17.65 -69.82
C PHE A 975 -57.53 17.63 -71.00
N ASN A 976 -57.41 16.46 -71.64
CA ASN A 976 -56.52 16.26 -72.78
C ASN A 976 -57.01 16.96 -74.06
N LYS A 977 -56.07 17.25 -74.95
CA LYS A 977 -56.35 17.75 -76.31
C LYS A 977 -57.18 16.72 -77.10
N VAL A 978 -58.11 17.19 -77.91
CA VAL A 978 -58.88 16.34 -78.84
C VAL A 978 -59.13 17.08 -80.14
N THR A 979 -59.09 16.35 -81.25
CA THR A 979 -59.33 16.88 -82.59
C THR A 979 -60.31 15.99 -83.32
N GLN A 980 -61.31 16.58 -83.97
CA GLN A 980 -62.29 15.89 -84.79
C GLN A 980 -62.35 16.54 -86.18
N LYS A 981 -62.28 15.73 -87.23
CA LYS A 981 -62.55 16.17 -88.62
C LYS A 981 -64.05 16.05 -88.91
N VAL A 982 -64.61 17.00 -89.65
CA VAL A 982 -66.02 17.03 -90.05
C VAL A 982 -66.18 17.69 -91.41
N LYS A 983 -67.21 17.31 -92.17
CA LYS A 983 -67.55 17.95 -93.46
C LYS A 983 -68.65 19.01 -93.26
N ILE A 984 -68.42 20.23 -93.75
CA ILE A 984 -69.41 21.32 -93.81
C ILE A 984 -69.73 21.56 -95.28
N THR A 985 -71.01 21.48 -95.65
CA THR A 985 -71.44 21.64 -97.05
C THR A 985 -72.18 22.96 -97.24
N VAL A 986 -71.90 23.68 -98.33
CA VAL A 986 -72.63 24.88 -98.73
C VAL A 986 -73.37 24.62 -100.04
N LYS A 987 -74.71 24.70 -100.04
CA LYS A 987 -75.60 24.48 -101.21
C LYS A 987 -76.47 25.72 -101.48
N LYS A 988 -77.22 25.74 -102.60
CA LYS A 988 -78.13 26.84 -102.96
C LYS A 988 -79.07 27.21 -101.79
#